data_AF-A0A0N4U862-F1
#
_entry.id   AF-A0A0N4U862-F1
#
_cell.length_a   1.000
_cell.length_b   1.000
_cell.length_c   1.000
_cell.angle_alpha   90.00
_cell.angle_beta   90.00
_cell.angle_gamma   90.00
#
_symmetry.space_group_name_H-M   'P 1'
#
loop_
_entity.id
_entity.type
_entity.pdbx_description
1 polymer ?
#
loop_
_entity_poly.entity_id
_entity_poly.type
_entity_poly.pdbx_seq_one_letter_code
_entity_poly.pdbx_strand_id
1 'polypeptide(L)'
;MLLNRLFAPRFQILKFGAKYAYLVGDIRITSSSSSVKAEPFMNGTSTIYIEQMYRCWKNDPNSVHASWNAYFQNVENGLPPGFAYSTPPSLGVTYANSIVPPVNAIISSPSTSLKETHDNLQVQLLIRNYQTLGHSVANIDPLNISNTNLESKMPPEFRLDFYGFGEQDLDREFVLPTSTYIGGNSPTLKLREIIDRLKNVYCKSVGIEYMHLTNSKQSEWIRKRFEAPIKQLSTSQKKTLYNRLMRSTKFEEFLAKKWPNEKRFGLEGCEVLIPAIKQIIDTSSIAGVQSFIIGMPHRGRLNVLANVCRQPLPKIFCQFSGLQPADEGSGDVKYHLGVCVERLNRQSDRNVSITLLANPSHLEAIDPVVMGRVRAEAFYSGDENVEHSLGILIHGDAAFTGQGVVMETFNLDDLRDYTTHGAIHLVVNNQIGFTTDPCCSHSSPYCTDIGRFIGCPIFHVNSDDPEAVMYVCNVVAEWRRIFKKDAIIDIVCYRRYGHNELDEPMFTQPLMYQKIKEMLPISTKYQNQILSEGIVDEQYIKDEEKKYSAILESAYESAQKATHVHFRDWLDYPWADFFDKRDPLNIPATGIPNETIELIIKKFSSVPEGFNVHQSLLRTLKGRQQMLKENCADWAMGEALAFGSLLLEGTHIRLSGQDVERGTFSHRHHVLHDQKIDQKVYEPLNDLSDTVIFYGVYGVYGVFYGQAKYVVCNSSLSEYAVLGFELGYSMVDPNSLVIWEAQFGDFANTAQCIIDQFISSGQSKWIRQSGVVLSLPHGYEGMGPEHSSARLERYLQMCNEDDEIDIEAEAFGSTYEAQQLNDTNWIVANCTTPANYFHLLRRQIIMPFRKPLISMAPKSLLRHPSARSPIEDFLPDTKFQRVIRENGEASKCPNRVSRLIFCTGKVYYDLITARKGLNMDSQIAICRIEQISPFPYDLLVAECALYINAEVVWAQEEHKNMGAWSFVQPRMNSILAKDGRVMKYAGRKPSSSPAAGNKFLHGSEQKNFLAQALTNQSGQSESD
;
A
#
# COMPACT_ATOMS: atom_id res chain seq x y z
N MET A 1 28.22 -53.02 16.42
CA MET A 1 28.03 -54.36 17.01
C MET A 1 26.77 -54.34 17.87
N LEU A 2 25.75 -55.06 17.42
CA LEU A 2 24.55 -55.61 18.11
C LEU A 2 24.02 -55.00 19.43
N LEU A 3 22.84 -54.39 19.35
CA LEU A 3 21.63 -54.59 20.20
C LEU A 3 20.49 -53.72 19.58
N ASN A 4 19.55 -54.25 18.78
CA ASN A 4 18.24 -54.86 19.13
C ASN A 4 17.43 -54.04 20.18
N ARG A 5 16.12 -53.74 20.08
CA ARG A 5 15.00 -53.99 19.15
C ARG A 5 13.73 -53.34 19.77
N LEU A 6 12.64 -53.19 18.99
CA LEU A 6 11.23 -52.85 19.33
C LEU A 6 10.94 -51.33 19.39
N PHE A 7 10.15 -50.71 18.49
CA PHE A 7 8.79 -51.05 18.04
C PHE A 7 8.57 -50.77 16.53
N ALA A 8 7.73 -51.59 15.89
CA ALA A 8 7.06 -51.36 14.60
C ALA A 8 5.58 -51.74 14.75
N PRO A 9 4.68 -51.31 13.84
CA PRO A 9 4.28 -52.27 12.82
C PRO A 9 4.04 -51.70 11.40
N ARG A 10 4.64 -52.42 10.44
CA ARG A 10 4.15 -52.87 9.11
C ARG A 10 3.37 -51.90 8.20
N PHE A 11 4.04 -51.47 7.12
CA PHE A 11 3.51 -51.54 5.76
C PHE A 11 4.59 -52.08 4.81
N GLN A 12 4.22 -53.02 3.95
CA GLN A 12 5.09 -53.83 3.12
C GLN A 12 4.60 -53.69 1.67
N ILE A 13 5.28 -52.90 0.83
CA ILE A 13 5.18 -53.00 -0.64
C ILE A 13 6.58 -52.79 -1.24
N LEU A 14 6.88 -53.67 -2.19
CA LEU A 14 8.18 -54.05 -2.75
C LEU A 14 8.89 -52.94 -3.53
N LYS A 15 10.21 -52.85 -3.33
CA LYS A 15 11.18 -52.28 -4.27
C LYS A 15 11.78 -53.40 -5.12
N PHE A 16 11.88 -53.18 -6.42
CA PHE A 16 12.98 -53.70 -7.24
C PHE A 16 13.71 -52.50 -7.85
N GLY A 17 14.98 -52.29 -7.44
CA GLY A 17 15.97 -51.51 -8.19
C GLY A 17 16.65 -52.39 -9.24
N ALA A 18 17.64 -51.98 -10.02
CA ALA A 18 18.39 -50.74 -10.19
C ALA A 18 19.29 -50.88 -11.46
N LYS A 19 19.96 -49.77 -11.85
CA LYS A 19 21.28 -49.69 -12.55
C LYS A 19 21.28 -50.01 -14.07
N TYR A 20 21.86 -49.26 -15.02
CA TYR A 20 23.19 -48.63 -15.15
C TYR A 20 23.24 -47.71 -16.41
N ALA A 21 24.42 -47.12 -16.66
CA ALA A 21 24.75 -45.93 -17.44
C ALA A 21 24.88 -46.06 -18.99
N TYR A 22 24.97 -44.88 -19.62
CA TYR A 22 25.26 -44.50 -21.03
C TYR A 22 26.14 -45.43 -21.89
N LEU A 23 25.73 -45.63 -23.16
CA LEU A 23 26.56 -45.44 -24.37
C LEU A 23 25.71 -45.49 -25.67
N VAL A 24 26.24 -44.77 -26.66
CA VAL A 24 25.73 -44.32 -27.98
C VAL A 24 25.20 -45.43 -28.91
N GLY A 25 24.13 -45.13 -29.67
CA GLY A 25 23.74 -45.88 -30.88
C GLY A 25 22.37 -45.45 -31.45
N ASP A 26 22.38 -44.88 -32.66
CA ASP A 26 21.20 -44.47 -33.44
C ASP A 26 20.12 -45.55 -33.56
N ILE A 27 18.95 -45.34 -32.94
CA ILE A 27 17.69 -46.02 -33.33
C ILE A 27 16.52 -45.05 -33.19
N ARG A 28 15.81 -44.87 -34.31
CA ARG A 28 14.54 -44.14 -34.45
C ARG A 28 13.54 -44.56 -33.38
N ILE A 29 13.13 -43.62 -32.52
CA ILE A 29 11.96 -43.80 -31.66
C ILE A 29 10.70 -43.47 -32.47
N THR A 30 10.06 -44.50 -32.99
CA THR A 30 8.62 -44.46 -33.28
C THR A 30 7.87 -44.56 -31.96
N SER A 31 7.18 -43.49 -31.56
CA SER A 31 6.34 -43.46 -30.38
C SER A 31 5.16 -44.42 -30.53
N SER A 32 5.15 -45.49 -29.74
CA SER A 32 3.91 -46.21 -29.43
C SER A 32 3.08 -45.36 -28.49
N SER A 33 1.97 -44.83 -28.96
CA SER A 33 0.95 -44.15 -28.16
C SER A 33 0.43 -45.08 -27.06
N SER A 34 0.69 -44.73 -25.80
CA SER A 34 0.20 -45.51 -24.65
C SER A 34 -1.29 -45.27 -24.41
N SER A 35 -2.06 -46.35 -24.25
CA SER A 35 -3.51 -46.38 -24.03
C SER A 35 -4.01 -45.70 -22.74
N VAL A 36 -3.11 -45.18 -21.89
CA VAL A 36 -3.42 -44.60 -20.57
C VAL A 36 -4.04 -43.18 -20.65
N LYS A 37 -3.92 -42.46 -21.79
CA LYS A 37 -4.48 -41.09 -21.92
C LYS A 37 -6.01 -41.02 -21.82
N ALA A 38 -6.72 -42.13 -22.05
CA ALA A 38 -8.19 -42.16 -22.00
C ALA A 38 -8.76 -42.27 -20.57
N GLU A 39 -7.93 -42.56 -19.56
CA GLU A 39 -8.35 -42.77 -18.18
C GLU A 39 -7.51 -41.89 -17.21
N PRO A 40 -7.61 -40.54 -17.27
CA PRO A 40 -6.75 -39.62 -16.51
C PRO A 40 -6.90 -39.74 -14.98
N PHE A 41 -7.99 -40.37 -14.52
CA PHE A 41 -8.22 -40.67 -13.10
C PHE A 41 -7.38 -41.87 -12.60
N MET A 42 -6.79 -42.68 -13.48
CA MET A 42 -5.88 -43.78 -13.13
C MET A 42 -4.47 -43.26 -12.83
N ASN A 43 -4.35 -42.37 -11.85
CA ASN A 43 -3.07 -41.86 -11.35
C ASN A 43 -2.84 -42.30 -9.89
N GLY A 44 -1.56 -42.28 -9.46
CA GLY A 44 -1.16 -42.81 -8.15
C GLY A 44 -1.85 -42.15 -6.96
N THR A 45 -2.28 -40.89 -7.08
CA THR A 45 -3.00 -40.16 -6.03
C THR A 45 -4.46 -40.61 -5.86
N SER A 46 -5.07 -41.25 -6.86
CA SER A 46 -6.48 -41.67 -6.81
C SER A 46 -6.70 -43.13 -6.39
N THR A 47 -5.62 -43.89 -6.17
CA THR A 47 -5.67 -45.36 -5.95
C THR A 47 -6.63 -45.78 -4.82
N ILE A 48 -6.58 -45.10 -3.67
CA ILE A 48 -7.44 -45.42 -2.51
C ILE A 48 -8.92 -45.24 -2.86
N TYR A 49 -9.26 -44.16 -3.55
CA TYR A 49 -10.63 -43.85 -3.93
C TYR A 49 -11.19 -44.87 -4.92
N ILE A 50 -10.39 -45.26 -5.93
CA ILE A 50 -10.79 -46.27 -6.93
C ILE A 50 -11.01 -47.63 -6.28
N GLU A 51 -10.14 -48.06 -5.36
CA GLU A 51 -10.34 -49.29 -4.58
C GLU A 51 -11.64 -49.25 -3.76
N GLN A 52 -11.94 -48.10 -3.14
CA GLN A 52 -13.17 -47.93 -2.37
C GLN A 52 -14.42 -48.04 -3.26
N MET A 53 -14.42 -47.35 -4.40
CA MET A 53 -15.51 -47.43 -5.38
C MET A 53 -15.69 -48.86 -5.91
N TYR A 54 -14.59 -49.57 -6.22
CA TYR A 54 -14.67 -50.95 -6.68
C TYR A 54 -15.24 -51.90 -5.61
N ARG A 55 -14.87 -51.72 -4.33
CA ARG A 55 -15.44 -52.50 -3.21
C ARG A 55 -16.93 -52.23 -3.02
N CYS A 56 -17.36 -50.98 -3.10
CA CYS A 56 -18.79 -50.64 -3.06
C CYS A 56 -19.54 -51.29 -4.22
N TRP A 57 -19.02 -51.16 -5.44
CA TRP A 57 -19.60 -51.75 -6.65
C TRP A 57 -19.70 -53.28 -6.59
N LYS A 58 -18.68 -53.98 -6.06
CA LYS A 58 -18.68 -55.44 -5.84
C LYS A 58 -19.79 -55.92 -4.90
N ASN A 59 -20.19 -55.09 -3.94
CA ASN A 59 -21.29 -55.41 -3.01
C ASN A 59 -22.65 -55.08 -3.63
N ASP A 60 -22.80 -53.91 -4.26
CA ASP A 60 -23.99 -53.48 -4.98
C ASP A 60 -23.59 -52.54 -6.14
N PRO A 61 -23.81 -52.93 -7.42
CA PRO A 61 -23.49 -52.09 -8.57
C PRO A 61 -24.20 -50.73 -8.58
N ASN A 62 -25.34 -50.59 -7.89
CA ASN A 62 -26.09 -49.33 -7.78
C ASN A 62 -25.57 -48.40 -6.67
N SER A 63 -24.62 -48.85 -5.85
CA SER A 63 -24.03 -48.05 -4.77
C SER A 63 -23.00 -47.02 -5.26
N VAL A 64 -22.61 -47.08 -6.54
CA VAL A 64 -21.68 -46.15 -7.17
C VAL A 64 -22.37 -45.42 -8.33
N HIS A 65 -21.82 -44.26 -8.71
CA HIS A 65 -22.33 -43.51 -9.85
C HIS A 65 -22.33 -44.36 -11.14
N ALA A 66 -23.29 -44.12 -12.04
CA ALA A 66 -23.48 -44.91 -13.26
C ALA A 66 -22.20 -45.02 -14.13
N SER A 67 -21.35 -43.99 -14.14
CA SER A 67 -20.05 -44.01 -14.84
C SER A 67 -19.07 -45.02 -14.24
N TRP A 68 -19.07 -45.22 -12.91
CA TRP A 68 -18.26 -46.24 -12.25
C TRP A 68 -18.81 -47.65 -12.49
N ASN A 69 -20.14 -47.81 -12.51
CA ASN A 69 -20.74 -49.09 -12.84
C ASN A 69 -20.37 -49.54 -14.26
N ALA A 70 -20.50 -48.64 -15.25
CA ALA A 70 -20.10 -48.90 -16.62
C ALA A 70 -18.59 -49.22 -16.72
N TYR A 71 -17.74 -48.43 -16.04
CA TYR A 71 -16.31 -48.66 -16.02
C TYR A 71 -15.94 -50.04 -15.45
N PHE A 72 -16.44 -50.40 -14.27
CA PHE A 72 -16.10 -51.66 -13.62
C PHE A 72 -16.69 -52.88 -14.33
N GLN A 73 -17.89 -52.79 -14.91
CA GLN A 73 -18.41 -53.85 -15.78
C GLN A 73 -17.50 -54.09 -16.99
N ASN A 74 -17.04 -53.02 -17.63
CA ASN A 74 -16.15 -53.13 -18.78
C ASN A 74 -14.80 -53.76 -18.39
N VAL A 75 -14.24 -53.39 -17.24
CA VAL A 75 -13.02 -54.00 -16.70
C VAL A 75 -13.22 -55.50 -16.40
N GLU A 76 -14.30 -55.91 -15.73
CA GLU A 76 -14.56 -57.34 -15.46
C GLU A 76 -14.83 -58.15 -16.73
N ASN A 77 -15.40 -57.52 -17.77
CA ASN A 77 -15.58 -58.14 -19.09
C ASN A 77 -14.28 -58.26 -19.90
N GLY A 78 -13.14 -57.87 -19.33
CA GLY A 78 -11.82 -58.07 -19.93
C GLY A 78 -11.40 -57.00 -20.94
N LEU A 79 -12.04 -55.82 -20.93
CA LEU A 79 -11.60 -54.71 -21.77
C LEU A 79 -10.22 -54.20 -21.29
N PRO A 80 -9.25 -53.99 -22.21
CA PRO A 80 -7.93 -53.50 -21.85
C PRO A 80 -7.97 -52.04 -21.35
N PRO A 81 -7.02 -51.62 -20.48
CA PRO A 81 -6.95 -50.26 -19.94
C PRO A 81 -6.95 -49.19 -21.04
N GLY A 82 -7.82 -48.20 -20.91
CA GLY A 82 -8.08 -47.16 -21.90
C GLY A 82 -9.38 -47.32 -22.68
N PHE A 83 -10.01 -48.49 -22.64
CA PHE A 83 -11.29 -48.77 -23.30
C PHE A 83 -12.46 -49.00 -22.33
N ALA A 84 -12.19 -49.09 -21.02
CA ALA A 84 -13.23 -49.38 -20.04
C ALA A 84 -14.05 -48.13 -19.66
N TYR A 85 -13.45 -46.94 -19.76
CA TYR A 85 -14.13 -45.69 -19.48
C TYR A 85 -15.12 -45.31 -20.59
N SER A 86 -16.41 -45.29 -20.25
CA SER A 86 -17.44 -44.60 -21.04
C SER A 86 -17.79 -43.28 -20.37
N THR A 87 -17.65 -42.18 -21.12
CA THR A 87 -18.16 -40.87 -20.69
C THR A 87 -19.65 -40.98 -20.39
N PRO A 88 -20.14 -40.53 -19.23
CA PRO A 88 -21.57 -40.45 -19.00
C PRO A 88 -22.19 -39.57 -20.10
N PRO A 89 -23.43 -39.84 -20.52
CA PRO A 89 -24.12 -38.97 -21.47
C PRO A 89 -24.01 -37.56 -20.93
N SER A 90 -23.44 -36.66 -21.74
CA SER A 90 -23.37 -35.26 -21.41
C SER A 90 -24.76 -34.80 -21.01
N LEU A 91 -24.85 -33.86 -20.07
CA LEU A 91 -26.03 -33.03 -19.85
C LEU A 91 -26.30 -32.25 -21.16
N GLY A 92 -26.80 -32.98 -22.16
CA GLY A 92 -27.65 -32.43 -23.17
C GLY A 92 -28.81 -31.82 -22.42
N VAL A 93 -28.97 -30.53 -22.64
CA VAL A 93 -30.25 -29.89 -22.86
C VAL A 93 -31.34 -30.95 -23.00
N THR A 94 -32.01 -31.22 -21.88
CA THR A 94 -33.30 -31.88 -21.87
C THR A 94 -34.22 -30.95 -22.64
N TYR A 95 -34.40 -31.23 -23.93
CA TYR A 95 -35.64 -30.87 -24.61
C TYR A 95 -36.73 -31.67 -23.93
N ALA A 96 -37.25 -31.08 -22.85
CA ALA A 96 -38.48 -31.51 -22.24
C ALA A 96 -39.58 -31.46 -23.29
N ASN A 97 -40.38 -32.52 -23.30
CA ASN A 97 -41.70 -32.60 -23.87
C ASN A 97 -42.55 -31.41 -23.36
N SER A 98 -42.45 -30.27 -24.04
CA SER A 98 -43.38 -29.17 -23.93
C SER A 98 -44.32 -29.25 -25.12
N ILE A 99 -45.54 -29.66 -24.82
CA ILE A 99 -46.70 -29.64 -25.70
C ILE A 99 -46.89 -28.20 -26.22
N VAL A 100 -46.53 -27.96 -27.48
CA VAL A 100 -46.86 -26.75 -28.25
C VAL A 100 -47.36 -27.25 -29.61
N PRO A 101 -48.50 -26.75 -30.13
CA PRO A 101 -49.30 -27.45 -31.14
C PRO A 101 -48.60 -27.53 -32.51
N PRO A 102 -48.92 -28.55 -33.34
CA PRO A 102 -48.18 -28.84 -34.54
C PRO A 102 -48.54 -27.84 -35.64
N VAL A 103 -47.56 -27.06 -36.09
CA VAL A 103 -47.64 -26.36 -37.37
C VAL A 103 -46.95 -27.25 -38.40
N ASN A 104 -47.77 -27.97 -39.17
CA ASN A 104 -47.34 -28.67 -40.38
C ASN A 104 -46.90 -27.63 -41.42
N ALA A 105 -45.60 -27.46 -41.61
CA ALA A 105 -45.04 -26.84 -42.82
C ALA A 105 -43.64 -27.43 -43.12
N ILE A 106 -43.66 -28.45 -43.98
CA ILE A 106 -42.66 -28.84 -44.98
C ILE A 106 -41.38 -27.97 -44.99
N ILE A 107 -40.29 -28.43 -44.35
CA ILE A 107 -38.91 -28.15 -44.80
C ILE A 107 -38.05 -29.38 -44.48
N SER A 108 -37.50 -29.95 -45.54
CA SER A 108 -36.42 -30.95 -45.55
C SER A 108 -35.20 -30.46 -44.75
N SER A 109 -34.84 -31.16 -43.66
CA SER A 109 -33.54 -31.00 -43.01
C SER A 109 -32.50 -31.86 -43.73
N PRO A 110 -31.44 -31.27 -44.33
CA PRO A 110 -30.32 -32.04 -44.84
C PRO A 110 -29.50 -32.54 -43.64
N SER A 111 -28.98 -33.76 -43.74
CA SER A 111 -27.97 -34.29 -42.83
C SER A 111 -26.80 -33.31 -42.76
N THR A 112 -26.68 -32.53 -41.69
CA THR A 112 -25.49 -31.70 -41.43
C THR A 112 -24.28 -32.63 -41.41
N SER A 113 -23.35 -32.42 -42.33
CA SER A 113 -22.24 -33.36 -42.50
C SER A 113 -21.31 -33.29 -41.28
N LEU A 114 -20.75 -34.43 -40.84
CA LEU A 114 -19.72 -34.45 -39.79
C LEU A 114 -18.58 -33.45 -40.06
N LYS A 115 -18.31 -33.17 -41.34
CA LYS A 115 -17.34 -32.16 -41.80
C LYS A 115 -17.79 -30.75 -41.43
N GLU A 116 -19.04 -30.35 -41.69
CA GLU A 116 -19.54 -29.03 -41.30
C GLU A 116 -19.51 -28.83 -39.79
N THR A 117 -19.86 -29.85 -39.00
CA THR A 117 -19.75 -29.77 -37.54
C THR A 117 -18.30 -29.62 -37.10
N HIS A 118 -17.38 -30.40 -37.67
CA HIS A 118 -15.96 -30.28 -37.41
C HIS A 118 -15.43 -28.89 -37.76
N ASP A 119 -15.74 -28.37 -38.94
CA ASP A 119 -15.28 -27.06 -39.39
C ASP A 119 -15.84 -25.93 -38.50
N ASN A 120 -17.10 -25.99 -38.05
CA ASN A 120 -17.63 -25.02 -37.09
C ASN A 120 -16.90 -25.09 -35.73
N LEU A 121 -16.52 -26.29 -35.25
CA LEU A 121 -15.71 -26.43 -34.04
C LEU A 121 -14.31 -25.82 -34.22
N GLN A 122 -13.71 -25.97 -35.40
CA GLN A 122 -12.42 -25.33 -35.72
C GLN A 122 -12.53 -23.81 -35.77
N VAL A 123 -13.62 -23.26 -36.30
CA VAL A 123 -13.89 -21.81 -36.26
C VAL A 123 -14.09 -21.33 -34.82
N GLN A 124 -14.75 -22.11 -33.97
CA GLN A 124 -14.86 -21.79 -32.54
C GLN A 124 -13.49 -21.78 -31.84
N LEU A 125 -12.61 -22.75 -32.14
CA LEU A 125 -11.24 -22.78 -31.64
C LEU A 125 -10.42 -21.59 -32.15
N LEU A 126 -10.57 -21.22 -33.43
CA LEU A 126 -9.95 -20.02 -34.01
C LEU A 126 -10.35 -18.76 -33.24
N ILE A 127 -11.65 -18.53 -33.04
CA ILE A 127 -12.16 -17.39 -32.25
C ILE A 127 -11.55 -17.41 -30.84
N ARG A 128 -11.54 -18.57 -30.18
CA ARG A 128 -11.00 -18.75 -28.84
C ARG A 128 -9.51 -18.40 -28.75
N ASN A 129 -8.73 -18.78 -29.76
CA ASN A 129 -7.30 -18.49 -29.81
C ASN A 129 -7.05 -16.99 -30.05
N TYR A 130 -7.84 -16.30 -30.88
CA TYR A 130 -7.79 -14.84 -30.97
C TYR A 130 -8.13 -14.14 -29.65
N GLN A 131 -9.16 -14.61 -28.93
CA GLN A 131 -9.51 -14.07 -27.61
C GLN A 131 -8.41 -14.26 -26.56
N THR A 132 -7.62 -15.33 -26.67
CA THR A 132 -6.61 -15.71 -25.67
C THR A 132 -5.23 -15.18 -26.00
N LEU A 133 -4.82 -15.23 -27.26
CA LEU A 133 -3.46 -14.94 -27.72
C LEU A 133 -3.40 -13.72 -28.63
N GLY A 134 -4.53 -13.12 -29.03
CA GLY A 134 -4.52 -12.02 -30.01
C GLY A 134 -3.66 -10.83 -29.57
N HIS A 135 -3.61 -10.57 -28.26
CA HIS A 135 -2.75 -9.54 -27.66
C HIS A 135 -1.25 -9.74 -27.94
N SER A 136 -0.79 -10.99 -28.15
CA SER A 136 0.62 -11.29 -28.41
C SER A 136 1.07 -10.91 -29.82
N VAL A 137 0.14 -10.69 -30.74
CA VAL A 137 0.40 -10.28 -32.13
C VAL A 137 -0.24 -8.92 -32.45
N ALA A 138 -0.69 -8.19 -31.44
CA ALA A 138 -1.26 -6.87 -31.61
C ALA A 138 -0.19 -5.84 -31.98
N ASN A 139 -0.55 -4.90 -32.86
CA ASN A 139 0.29 -3.76 -33.25
C ASN A 139 0.30 -2.66 -32.17
N ILE A 140 0.79 -3.01 -30.99
CA ILE A 140 0.83 -2.13 -29.81
C ILE A 140 2.08 -1.26 -29.76
N ASP A 141 3.18 -1.67 -30.38
CA ASP A 141 4.46 -0.95 -30.27
C ASP A 141 4.64 0.08 -31.40
N PRO A 142 4.68 1.40 -31.09
CA PRO A 142 4.91 2.43 -32.10
C PRO A 142 6.28 2.33 -32.80
N LEU A 143 7.27 1.69 -32.18
CA LEU A 143 8.61 1.50 -32.75
C LEU A 143 8.75 0.21 -33.58
N ASN A 144 7.82 -0.73 -33.47
CA ASN A 144 7.93 -2.07 -34.08
C ASN A 144 9.28 -2.75 -33.78
N ILE A 145 9.74 -2.70 -32.52
CA ILE A 145 10.93 -3.40 -32.00
C ILE A 145 10.57 -4.52 -31.03
N SER A 146 9.38 -4.46 -30.43
CA SER A 146 8.96 -5.39 -29.40
C SER A 146 8.74 -6.80 -29.96
N ASN A 147 9.45 -7.79 -29.41
CA ASN A 147 9.23 -9.21 -29.66
C ASN A 147 8.45 -9.79 -28.47
N THR A 148 7.15 -9.50 -28.39
CA THR A 148 6.24 -10.09 -27.40
C THR A 148 6.19 -11.61 -27.47
N ASN A 149 6.54 -12.19 -28.63
CA ASN A 149 6.70 -13.62 -28.78
C ASN A 149 8.16 -14.05 -28.62
N LEU A 150 8.45 -14.80 -27.56
CA LEU A 150 9.80 -15.33 -27.25
C LEU A 150 10.39 -16.17 -28.39
N GLU A 151 9.55 -16.69 -29.30
CA GLU A 151 9.99 -17.51 -30.43
C GLU A 151 10.08 -16.76 -31.79
N SER A 152 9.84 -15.44 -31.83
CA SER A 152 9.87 -14.58 -33.04
C SER A 152 9.09 -15.10 -34.26
N LYS A 153 8.20 -16.09 -34.10
CA LYS A 153 7.35 -16.65 -35.15
C LYS A 153 5.90 -16.33 -34.85
N MET A 154 5.11 -16.02 -35.88
CA MET A 154 3.66 -15.92 -35.71
C MET A 154 3.13 -17.24 -35.13
N PRO A 155 2.39 -17.22 -34.00
CA PRO A 155 1.85 -18.43 -33.40
C PRO A 155 1.10 -19.28 -34.43
N PRO A 156 1.29 -20.61 -34.45
CA PRO A 156 0.65 -21.48 -35.43
C PRO A 156 -0.88 -21.37 -35.40
N GLU A 157 -1.46 -21.02 -34.25
CA GLU A 157 -2.88 -20.79 -34.01
C GLU A 157 -3.46 -19.62 -34.82
N PHE A 158 -2.65 -18.77 -35.44
CA PHE A 158 -3.14 -17.70 -36.33
C PHE A 158 -3.06 -18.06 -37.82
N ARG A 159 -2.56 -19.25 -38.16
CA ARG A 159 -2.50 -19.72 -39.55
C ARG A 159 -3.71 -20.57 -39.88
N LEU A 160 -4.29 -20.38 -41.06
CA LEU A 160 -5.50 -21.10 -41.52
C LEU A 160 -5.28 -22.62 -41.61
N ASP A 161 -4.08 -23.04 -42.02
CA ASP A 161 -3.71 -24.45 -42.18
C ASP A 161 -3.72 -25.21 -40.85
N PHE A 162 -3.51 -24.52 -39.72
CA PHE A 162 -3.61 -25.12 -38.39
C PHE A 162 -5.01 -25.69 -38.09
N TYR A 163 -6.04 -25.09 -38.67
CA TYR A 163 -7.44 -25.48 -38.53
C TYR A 163 -7.95 -26.35 -39.68
N GLY A 164 -7.08 -26.70 -40.64
CA GLY A 164 -7.47 -27.42 -41.85
C GLY A 164 -8.18 -26.56 -42.89
N PHE A 165 -8.10 -25.23 -42.80
CA PHE A 165 -8.67 -24.30 -43.78
C PHE A 165 -7.61 -23.82 -44.78
N GLY A 166 -8.04 -23.53 -46.00
CA GLY A 166 -7.24 -22.84 -47.03
C GLY A 166 -7.96 -21.60 -47.57
N GLU A 167 -7.39 -20.97 -48.60
CA GLU A 167 -8.00 -19.78 -49.21
C GLU A 167 -9.41 -20.06 -49.76
N GLN A 168 -9.66 -21.28 -50.25
CA GLN A 168 -10.98 -21.69 -50.74
C GLN A 168 -12.08 -21.64 -49.67
N ASP A 169 -11.74 -21.66 -48.39
CA ASP A 169 -12.69 -21.68 -47.28
C ASP A 169 -13.07 -20.27 -46.80
N LEU A 170 -12.34 -19.23 -47.24
CA LEU A 170 -12.51 -17.85 -46.78
C LEU A 170 -13.91 -17.30 -47.02
N ASP A 171 -14.55 -17.70 -48.12
CA ASP A 171 -15.88 -17.20 -48.49
C ASP A 171 -17.03 -18.11 -48.03
N ARG A 172 -16.71 -19.21 -47.31
CA ARG A 172 -17.72 -20.06 -46.65
C ARG A 172 -18.28 -19.36 -45.42
N GLU A 173 -19.59 -19.49 -45.23
CA GLU A 173 -20.28 -18.99 -44.03
C GLU A 173 -20.24 -20.01 -42.90
N PHE A 174 -20.04 -19.50 -41.68
CA PHE A 174 -20.01 -20.27 -40.45
C PHE A 174 -20.99 -19.68 -39.45
N VAL A 175 -21.57 -20.55 -38.63
CA VAL A 175 -22.44 -20.13 -37.52
C VAL A 175 -21.54 -19.68 -36.37
N LEU A 176 -21.78 -18.47 -35.87
CA LEU A 176 -21.00 -17.94 -34.77
C LEU A 176 -21.40 -18.59 -33.44
N PRO A 177 -20.43 -18.97 -32.59
CA PRO A 177 -20.74 -19.48 -31.27
C PRO A 177 -21.31 -18.37 -30.39
N THR A 178 -22.14 -18.73 -29.40
CA THR A 178 -22.68 -17.77 -28.41
C THR A 178 -21.60 -17.10 -27.57
N SER A 179 -20.37 -17.62 -27.60
CA SER A 179 -19.21 -17.05 -26.94
C SER A 179 -18.55 -15.89 -27.70
N THR A 180 -19.15 -15.36 -28.77
CA THR A 180 -18.64 -14.18 -29.49
C THR A 180 -19.76 -13.21 -29.89
N TYR A 181 -19.40 -11.93 -29.96
CA TYR A 181 -20.23 -10.82 -30.41
C TYR A 181 -19.72 -10.18 -31.70
N ILE A 182 -18.70 -10.76 -32.36
CA ILE A 182 -18.17 -10.21 -33.62
C ILE A 182 -19.23 -10.12 -34.72
N GLY A 183 -20.29 -10.93 -34.66
CA GLY A 183 -21.42 -10.88 -35.61
C GLY A 183 -22.33 -9.67 -35.44
N GLY A 184 -22.26 -8.97 -34.32
CA GLY A 184 -23.27 -7.98 -33.94
C GLY A 184 -24.65 -8.65 -33.86
N ASN A 185 -25.53 -8.31 -34.82
CA ASN A 185 -26.86 -8.91 -34.92
C ASN A 185 -26.91 -10.11 -35.88
N SER A 186 -25.84 -10.39 -36.63
CA SER A 186 -25.78 -11.49 -37.59
C SER A 186 -25.33 -12.79 -36.91
N PRO A 187 -26.09 -13.89 -37.02
CA PRO A 187 -25.71 -15.18 -36.42
C PRO A 187 -24.67 -15.94 -37.25
N THR A 188 -24.45 -15.57 -38.50
CA THR A 188 -23.47 -16.17 -39.41
C THR A 188 -22.57 -15.10 -40.01
N LEU A 189 -21.33 -15.47 -40.33
CA LEU A 189 -20.36 -14.65 -41.05
C LEU A 189 -19.49 -15.52 -41.95
N LYS A 190 -18.91 -14.93 -43.00
CA LYS A 190 -17.86 -15.57 -43.80
C LYS A 190 -16.58 -15.71 -43.00
N LEU A 191 -15.81 -16.78 -43.22
CA LEU A 191 -14.53 -16.98 -42.51
C LEU A 191 -13.57 -15.80 -42.66
N ARG A 192 -13.48 -15.20 -43.85
CA ARG A 192 -12.72 -13.97 -44.12
C ARG A 192 -13.13 -12.85 -43.17
N GLU A 193 -14.43 -12.62 -43.05
CA GLU A 193 -14.99 -11.56 -42.22
C GLU A 193 -14.81 -11.85 -40.73
N ILE A 194 -14.91 -13.10 -40.31
CA ILE A 194 -14.60 -13.53 -38.94
C ILE A 194 -13.16 -13.15 -38.59
N ILE A 195 -12.20 -13.52 -39.45
CA ILE A 195 -10.78 -13.24 -39.24
C ILE A 195 -10.51 -11.73 -39.23
N ASP A 196 -11.07 -10.98 -40.17
CA ASP A 196 -10.88 -9.53 -40.26
C ASP A 196 -11.42 -8.82 -39.02
N ARG A 197 -12.60 -9.22 -38.53
CA ARG A 197 -13.18 -8.67 -37.29
C ARG A 197 -12.35 -9.04 -36.07
N LEU A 198 -11.92 -10.30 -35.93
CA LEU A 198 -11.05 -10.72 -34.83
C LEU A 198 -9.71 -9.98 -34.83
N LYS A 199 -9.08 -9.80 -35.99
CA LYS A 199 -7.85 -9.01 -36.14
C LYS A 199 -8.06 -7.54 -35.77
N ASN A 200 -9.18 -6.94 -36.19
CA ASN A 200 -9.52 -5.56 -35.83
C ASN A 200 -9.70 -5.37 -34.32
N VAL A 201 -10.22 -6.38 -33.63
CA VAL A 201 -10.50 -6.33 -32.19
C VAL A 201 -9.26 -6.62 -31.36
N TYR A 202 -8.54 -7.69 -31.68
CA TYR A 202 -7.50 -8.25 -30.80
C TYR A 202 -6.06 -8.01 -31.29
N CYS A 203 -5.85 -7.62 -32.55
CA CYS A 203 -4.52 -7.59 -33.17
C CYS A 203 -4.14 -6.22 -33.78
N LYS A 204 -4.98 -5.19 -33.63
CA LYS A 204 -4.69 -3.83 -34.14
C LYS A 204 -3.93 -3.03 -33.09
N SER A 205 -4.34 -1.80 -32.80
CA SER A 205 -3.67 -0.90 -31.86
C SER A 205 -3.93 -1.23 -30.39
N VAL A 206 -4.76 -2.24 -30.11
CA VAL A 206 -5.11 -2.68 -28.75
C VAL A 206 -4.92 -4.19 -28.64
N GLY A 207 -4.12 -4.61 -27.66
CA GLY A 207 -4.04 -5.99 -27.16
C GLY A 207 -4.79 -6.09 -25.84
N ILE A 208 -5.64 -7.12 -25.67
CA ILE A 208 -6.52 -7.25 -24.51
C ILE A 208 -6.23 -8.57 -23.81
N GLU A 209 -5.87 -8.51 -22.53
CA GLU A 209 -5.75 -9.68 -21.67
C GLU A 209 -6.86 -9.71 -20.64
N TYR A 210 -7.78 -10.66 -20.81
CA TYR A 210 -8.92 -10.83 -19.91
C TYR A 210 -9.28 -12.31 -19.69
N MET A 211 -8.52 -13.21 -20.31
CA MET A 211 -8.83 -14.63 -20.29
C MET A 211 -8.38 -15.34 -19.00
N HIS A 212 -7.50 -14.70 -18.21
CA HIS A 212 -7.14 -15.13 -16.86
C HIS A 212 -8.17 -14.77 -15.80
N LEU A 213 -9.16 -13.92 -16.12
CA LEU A 213 -10.24 -13.58 -15.20
C LEU A 213 -11.07 -14.82 -14.87
N THR A 214 -11.29 -15.07 -13.58
CA THR A 214 -12.05 -16.22 -13.10
C THR A 214 -13.57 -16.01 -13.16
N ASN A 215 -14.03 -14.75 -13.26
CA ASN A 215 -15.44 -14.40 -13.30
C ASN A 215 -15.95 -14.31 -14.74
N SER A 216 -16.84 -15.23 -15.12
CA SER A 216 -17.39 -15.29 -16.48
C SER A 216 -18.17 -14.04 -16.89
N LYS A 217 -18.88 -13.38 -15.97
CA LYS A 217 -19.62 -12.14 -16.26
C LYS A 217 -18.67 -10.99 -16.61
N GLN A 218 -17.52 -10.92 -15.95
CA GLN A 218 -16.48 -9.93 -16.23
C GLN A 218 -15.85 -10.18 -17.61
N SER A 219 -15.49 -11.44 -17.90
CA SER A 219 -14.93 -11.79 -19.21
C SER A 219 -15.93 -11.55 -20.34
N GLU A 220 -17.22 -11.89 -20.16
CA GLU A 220 -18.28 -11.62 -21.12
C GLU A 220 -18.49 -10.11 -21.33
N TRP A 221 -18.43 -9.32 -20.26
CA TRP A 221 -18.56 -7.87 -20.33
C TRP A 221 -17.47 -7.24 -21.19
N ILE A 222 -16.21 -7.60 -20.96
CA ILE A 222 -15.08 -7.13 -21.77
C ILE A 222 -15.27 -7.53 -23.24
N ARG A 223 -15.57 -8.81 -23.48
CA ARG A 223 -15.78 -9.33 -24.82
C ARG A 223 -16.86 -8.55 -25.57
N LYS A 224 -18.00 -8.28 -24.92
CA LYS A 224 -19.10 -7.53 -25.52
C LYS A 224 -18.72 -6.09 -25.88
N ARG A 225 -17.83 -5.44 -25.12
CA ARG A 225 -17.40 -4.06 -25.42
C ARG A 225 -16.52 -4.03 -26.67
N PHE A 226 -15.53 -4.91 -26.74
CA PHE A 226 -14.54 -4.87 -27.80
C PHE A 226 -14.96 -5.60 -29.09
N GLU A 227 -15.72 -6.71 -29.01
CA GLU A 227 -16.15 -7.43 -30.21
C GLU A 227 -17.37 -6.79 -30.92
N ALA A 228 -18.16 -5.97 -30.21
CA ALA A 228 -19.25 -5.24 -30.84
C ALA A 228 -18.71 -4.06 -31.68
N PRO A 229 -19.40 -3.65 -32.76
CA PRO A 229 -19.01 -2.49 -33.55
C PRO A 229 -18.80 -1.24 -32.69
N ILE A 230 -17.57 -0.73 -32.68
CA ILE A 230 -17.19 0.42 -31.85
C ILE A 230 -17.72 1.71 -32.45
N LYS A 231 -18.34 2.54 -31.62
CA LYS A 231 -18.80 3.88 -32.03
C LYS A 231 -17.60 4.81 -32.22
N GLN A 232 -17.50 5.39 -33.42
CA GLN A 232 -16.48 6.39 -33.74
C GLN A 232 -16.65 7.66 -32.91
N LEU A 233 -15.53 8.35 -32.61
CA LEU A 233 -15.56 9.63 -31.91
C LEU A 233 -16.31 10.67 -32.75
N SER A 234 -17.15 11.47 -32.09
CA SER A 234 -17.79 12.62 -32.71
C SER A 234 -16.77 13.70 -33.09
N THR A 235 -17.11 14.56 -34.04
CA THR A 235 -16.30 15.73 -34.45
C THR A 235 -15.83 16.56 -33.25
N SER A 236 -16.70 16.80 -32.26
CA SER A 236 -16.38 17.56 -31.05
C SER A 236 -15.35 16.83 -30.16
N GLN A 237 -15.49 15.51 -30.01
CA GLN A 237 -14.53 14.68 -29.27
C GLN A 237 -13.17 14.64 -29.98
N LYS A 238 -13.15 14.51 -31.32
CA LYS A 238 -11.90 14.56 -32.09
C LYS A 238 -11.18 15.89 -31.94
N LYS A 239 -11.89 17.03 -31.99
CA LYS A 239 -11.33 18.36 -31.71
C LYS A 239 -10.79 18.47 -30.28
N THR A 240 -11.52 17.94 -29.31
CA THR A 240 -11.09 17.94 -27.90
C THR A 240 -9.82 17.13 -27.70
N LEU A 241 -9.73 15.94 -28.31
CA LEU A 241 -8.54 15.09 -28.29
C LEU A 241 -7.33 15.81 -28.91
N TYR A 242 -7.51 16.41 -30.09
CA TYR A 242 -6.47 17.19 -30.75
C TYR A 242 -5.96 18.33 -29.85
N ASN A 243 -6.86 19.13 -29.27
CA ASN A 243 -6.47 20.24 -28.41
C ASN A 243 -5.72 19.78 -27.15
N ARG A 244 -6.05 18.60 -26.59
CA ARG A 244 -5.31 18.02 -25.46
C ARG A 244 -3.91 17.56 -25.87
N LEU A 245 -3.78 16.88 -27.01
CA LEU A 245 -2.50 16.45 -27.58
C LEU A 245 -1.59 17.64 -27.93
N MET A 246 -2.15 18.65 -28.60
CA MET A 246 -1.44 19.88 -28.95
C MET A 246 -0.89 20.56 -27.70
N ARG A 247 -1.72 20.75 -26.66
CA ARG A 247 -1.25 21.36 -25.41
C ARG A 247 -0.17 20.52 -24.73
N SER A 248 -0.34 19.20 -24.69
CA SER A 248 0.68 18.30 -24.13
C SER A 248 2.02 18.46 -24.85
N THR A 249 2.01 18.48 -26.19
CA THR A 249 3.23 18.60 -27.02
C THR A 249 3.87 19.98 -26.87
N LYS A 250 3.07 21.05 -27.06
CA LYS A 250 3.56 22.43 -27.02
C LYS A 250 4.09 22.84 -25.66
N PHE A 251 3.56 22.27 -24.58
CA PHE A 251 4.10 22.49 -23.24
C PHE A 251 5.54 21.97 -23.12
N GLU A 252 5.82 20.74 -23.58
CA GLU A 252 7.18 20.18 -23.56
C GLU A 252 8.14 20.97 -24.47
N GLU A 253 7.70 21.30 -25.69
CA GLU A 253 8.48 22.14 -26.63
C GLU A 253 8.84 23.50 -26.01
N PHE A 254 7.89 24.09 -25.26
CA PHE A 254 8.11 25.38 -24.59
C PHE A 254 9.13 25.27 -23.46
N LEU A 255 9.02 24.24 -22.61
CA LEU A 255 10.00 23.98 -21.56
C LEU A 255 11.39 23.75 -22.15
N ALA A 256 11.50 22.92 -23.18
CA ALA A 256 12.76 22.64 -23.88
C ALA A 256 13.41 23.91 -24.46
N LYS A 257 12.59 24.82 -25.00
CA LYS A 257 13.06 26.09 -25.57
C LYS A 257 13.53 27.08 -24.50
N LYS A 258 12.79 27.21 -23.39
CA LYS A 258 13.08 28.21 -22.34
C LYS A 258 14.18 27.75 -21.37
N TRP A 259 14.24 26.46 -21.09
CA TRP A 259 15.20 25.86 -20.15
C TRP A 259 15.88 24.62 -20.74
N PRO A 260 16.72 24.79 -21.80
CA PRO A 260 17.36 23.66 -22.48
C PRO A 260 18.34 22.86 -21.60
N ASN A 261 18.88 23.49 -20.55
CA ASN A 261 19.87 22.88 -19.64
C ASN A 261 19.23 22.30 -18.36
N GLU A 262 17.91 22.32 -18.24
CA GLU A 262 17.21 21.82 -17.08
C GLU A 262 16.68 20.41 -17.34
N LYS A 263 16.93 19.51 -16.38
CA LYS A 263 16.29 18.19 -16.37
C LYS A 263 14.79 18.38 -16.16
N ARG A 264 14.01 17.80 -17.07
CA ARG A 264 12.55 17.85 -17.02
C ARG A 264 11.77 16.56 -17.09
N PHE A 265 12.40 15.45 -17.45
CA PHE A 265 11.71 14.17 -17.55
C PHE A 265 10.41 14.26 -18.36
N GLY A 266 10.51 14.95 -19.50
CA GLY A 266 9.39 15.35 -20.33
C GLY A 266 8.60 14.16 -20.88
N LEU A 267 7.42 14.48 -21.40
CA LEU A 267 6.46 13.50 -21.89
C LEU A 267 6.63 13.18 -23.39
N GLU A 268 7.67 13.67 -24.06
CA GLU A 268 7.86 13.49 -25.50
C GLU A 268 7.98 12.01 -25.89
N GLY A 269 7.09 11.56 -26.77
CA GLY A 269 6.89 10.15 -27.13
C GLY A 269 5.72 9.46 -26.41
N CYS A 270 5.10 10.08 -25.41
CA CYS A 270 3.88 9.62 -24.73
C CYS A 270 2.90 10.76 -24.42
N GLU A 271 2.82 11.76 -25.31
CA GLU A 271 1.98 12.96 -25.13
C GLU A 271 0.48 12.61 -24.96
N VAL A 272 0.07 11.42 -25.37
CA VAL A 272 -1.28 10.88 -25.20
C VAL A 272 -1.68 10.65 -23.73
N LEU A 273 -0.73 10.60 -22.80
CA LEU A 273 -1.00 10.43 -21.36
C LEU A 273 -1.92 11.56 -20.83
N ILE A 274 -1.73 12.80 -21.29
CA ILE A 274 -2.56 13.94 -20.86
C ILE A 274 -4.02 13.78 -21.30
N PRO A 275 -4.32 13.51 -22.59
CA PRO A 275 -5.65 13.09 -23.01
C PRO A 275 -6.20 11.90 -22.21
N ALA A 276 -5.39 10.87 -21.94
CA ALA A 276 -5.81 9.64 -21.27
C ALA A 276 -6.33 9.90 -19.87
N ILE A 277 -5.54 10.59 -19.03
CA ILE A 277 -5.94 10.95 -17.66
C ILE A 277 -7.21 11.81 -17.69
N LYS A 278 -7.28 12.80 -18.59
CA LYS A 278 -8.46 13.65 -18.69
C LYS A 278 -9.70 12.87 -19.14
N GLN A 279 -9.55 11.88 -20.03
CA GLN A 279 -10.65 11.04 -20.47
C GLN A 279 -11.19 10.15 -19.34
N ILE A 280 -10.30 9.57 -18.53
CA ILE A 280 -10.68 8.83 -17.31
C ILE A 280 -11.44 9.74 -16.36
N ILE A 281 -10.94 10.96 -16.10
CA ILE A 281 -11.59 11.94 -15.23
C ILE A 281 -12.97 12.33 -15.77
N ASP A 282 -13.09 12.61 -17.06
CA ASP A 282 -14.36 13.02 -17.67
C ASP A 282 -15.42 11.90 -17.55
N THR A 283 -15.07 10.68 -17.94
CA THR A 283 -15.99 9.53 -17.91
C THR A 283 -16.37 9.15 -16.48
N SER A 284 -15.42 9.17 -15.55
CA SER A 284 -15.67 8.86 -14.13
C SER A 284 -16.48 9.97 -13.45
N SER A 285 -16.25 11.23 -13.82
CA SER A 285 -17.01 12.37 -13.29
C SER A 285 -18.47 12.34 -13.72
N ILE A 286 -18.73 12.00 -14.99
CA ILE A 286 -20.10 11.73 -15.48
C ILE A 286 -20.74 10.60 -14.64
N ALA A 287 -19.96 9.57 -14.31
CA ALA A 287 -20.42 8.42 -13.54
C ALA A 287 -20.66 8.70 -12.03
N GLY A 288 -20.20 9.81 -11.46
CA GLY A 288 -20.43 10.13 -10.04
C GLY A 288 -19.18 10.46 -9.23
N VAL A 289 -17.99 10.22 -9.77
CA VAL A 289 -16.72 10.52 -9.07
C VAL A 289 -16.52 12.03 -8.97
N GLN A 290 -16.19 12.50 -7.77
CA GLN A 290 -15.96 13.91 -7.46
C GLN A 290 -14.51 14.17 -7.07
N SER A 291 -13.83 13.20 -6.44
CA SER A 291 -12.43 13.31 -6.03
C SER A 291 -11.53 12.35 -6.80
N PHE A 292 -10.45 12.88 -7.37
CA PHE A 292 -9.45 12.13 -8.11
C PHE A 292 -8.09 12.29 -7.43
N ILE A 293 -7.56 11.19 -6.89
CA ILE A 293 -6.28 11.16 -6.17
C ILE A 293 -5.26 10.48 -7.09
N ILE A 294 -4.23 11.22 -7.46
CA ILE A 294 -3.22 10.80 -8.43
C ILE A 294 -1.90 10.54 -7.71
N GLY A 295 -1.29 9.38 -7.99
CA GLY A 295 0.11 9.08 -7.71
C GLY A 295 0.86 8.92 -9.04
N MET A 296 2.02 9.56 -9.17
CA MET A 296 2.83 9.42 -10.39
C MET A 296 4.32 9.68 -10.16
N PRO A 297 5.21 9.09 -10.98
CA PRO A 297 6.63 9.38 -10.97
C PRO A 297 6.94 10.72 -11.65
N HIS A 298 8.22 10.95 -11.97
CA HIS A 298 8.68 12.18 -12.63
C HIS A 298 8.19 12.33 -14.08
N ARG A 299 7.95 11.23 -14.80
CA ARG A 299 7.72 11.24 -16.27
C ARG A 299 6.46 12.02 -16.63
N GLY A 300 6.62 13.15 -17.30
CA GLY A 300 5.54 14.04 -17.71
C GLY A 300 4.80 14.74 -16.56
N ARG A 301 5.34 14.73 -15.34
CA ARG A 301 4.64 15.27 -14.16
C ARG A 301 4.30 16.75 -14.28
N LEU A 302 5.21 17.59 -14.78
CA LEU A 302 4.93 19.01 -14.99
C LEU A 302 3.79 19.22 -15.98
N ASN A 303 3.69 18.35 -16.98
CA ASN A 303 2.62 18.37 -17.96
C ASN A 303 1.28 18.00 -17.31
N VAL A 304 1.26 17.01 -16.42
CA VAL A 304 0.07 16.66 -15.61
C VAL A 304 -0.33 17.82 -14.70
N LEU A 305 0.61 18.45 -14.01
CA LEU A 305 0.35 19.65 -13.19
C LEU A 305 -0.28 20.78 -14.02
N ALA A 306 0.30 21.09 -15.18
CA ALA A 306 -0.17 22.18 -16.04
C ALA A 306 -1.52 21.87 -16.74
N ASN A 307 -1.64 20.69 -17.37
CA ASN A 307 -2.71 20.40 -18.31
C ASN A 307 -3.82 19.52 -17.75
N VAL A 308 -3.58 18.76 -16.67
CA VAL A 308 -4.61 17.96 -15.96
C VAL A 308 -5.12 18.68 -14.72
N CYS A 309 -4.22 18.98 -13.78
CA CYS A 309 -4.53 19.64 -12.50
C CYS A 309 -4.89 21.12 -12.72
N ARG A 310 -4.28 21.75 -13.73
CA ARG A 310 -4.40 23.20 -14.04
C ARG A 310 -3.79 24.09 -12.96
N GLN A 311 -2.68 23.63 -12.37
CA GLN A 311 -1.87 24.49 -11.53
C GLN A 311 -1.44 25.74 -12.34
N PRO A 312 -1.52 26.95 -11.78
CA PRO A 312 -1.14 28.16 -12.49
C PRO A 312 0.27 28.06 -13.07
N LEU A 313 0.38 28.26 -14.39
CA LEU A 313 1.63 28.15 -15.12
C LEU A 313 2.76 29.00 -14.54
N PRO A 314 2.53 30.25 -14.07
CA PRO A 314 3.61 31.04 -13.45
C PRO A 314 4.23 30.33 -12.24
N LYS A 315 3.42 29.67 -11.39
CA LYS A 315 3.92 28.93 -10.22
C LYS A 315 4.83 27.77 -10.63
N ILE A 316 4.44 27.02 -11.69
CA ILE A 316 5.27 25.95 -12.26
C ILE A 316 6.58 26.53 -12.81
N PHE A 317 6.51 27.61 -13.58
CA PHE A 317 7.69 28.22 -14.19
C PHE A 317 8.66 28.85 -13.19
N CYS A 318 8.16 29.38 -12.08
CA CYS A 318 9.01 29.87 -10.99
C CYS A 318 9.89 28.77 -10.39
N GLN A 319 9.51 27.49 -10.48
CA GLN A 319 10.34 26.37 -9.99
C GLN A 319 11.60 26.12 -10.84
N PHE A 320 11.71 26.76 -12.00
CA PHE A 320 12.94 26.75 -12.80
C PHE A 320 13.86 27.93 -12.45
N SER A 321 13.40 28.84 -11.59
CA SER A 321 14.15 30.01 -11.15
C SER A 321 14.70 29.74 -9.75
N GLY A 322 15.98 30.05 -9.51
CA GLY A 322 16.63 29.94 -8.19
C GLY A 322 16.20 31.05 -7.23
N LEU A 323 14.90 31.19 -6.99
CA LEU A 323 14.30 32.24 -6.16
C LEU A 323 14.36 31.88 -4.67
N GLN A 324 14.31 32.88 -3.81
CA GLN A 324 14.26 32.68 -2.36
C GLN A 324 12.87 32.16 -1.94
N PRO A 325 12.80 31.23 -0.97
CA PRO A 325 11.53 30.82 -0.39
C PRO A 325 10.93 31.93 0.47
N ALA A 326 9.62 32.12 0.37
CA ALA A 326 8.86 33.04 1.21
C ALA A 326 8.30 32.37 2.48
N ASP A 327 8.20 31.03 2.49
CA ASP A 327 7.57 30.25 3.55
C ASP A 327 8.53 29.19 4.13
N GLU A 328 8.14 28.55 5.22
CA GLU A 328 8.90 27.48 5.90
C GLU A 328 9.10 26.22 5.06
N GLY A 329 10.18 25.47 5.34
CA GLY A 329 10.49 24.19 4.69
C GLY A 329 11.75 24.25 3.83
N SER A 330 12.22 23.08 3.40
CA SER A 330 13.35 22.95 2.47
C SER A 330 12.91 23.02 1.00
N GLY A 331 11.62 22.80 0.73
CA GLY A 331 11.12 22.50 -0.61
C GLY A 331 11.59 21.13 -1.11
N ASP A 332 11.28 20.85 -2.37
CA ASP A 332 11.72 19.64 -3.09
C ASP A 332 11.87 19.95 -4.58
N VAL A 333 12.42 19.03 -5.36
CA VAL A 333 12.55 19.18 -6.81
C VAL A 333 11.18 19.26 -7.48
N LYS A 334 11.09 20.03 -8.57
CA LYS A 334 9.85 20.33 -9.31
C LYS A 334 9.06 19.11 -9.80
N TYR A 335 9.69 17.94 -9.87
CA TYR A 335 9.05 16.66 -10.25
C TYR A 335 8.53 15.83 -9.07
N HIS A 336 8.55 16.37 -7.85
CA HIS A 336 7.99 15.74 -6.65
C HIS A 336 6.79 16.49 -6.08
N LEU A 337 6.56 17.73 -6.52
CA LEU A 337 5.58 18.63 -5.93
C LEU A 337 4.15 18.13 -6.11
N GLY A 338 3.34 18.26 -5.07
CA GLY A 338 1.92 17.93 -5.04
C GLY A 338 1.03 19.14 -5.32
N VAL A 339 -0.27 18.93 -5.48
CA VAL A 339 -1.28 19.98 -5.56
C VAL A 339 -2.66 19.41 -5.27
N CYS A 340 -3.56 20.21 -4.68
CA CYS A 340 -5.00 19.97 -4.68
C CYS A 340 -5.72 21.11 -5.40
N VAL A 341 -6.48 20.81 -6.45
CA VAL A 341 -7.23 21.82 -7.21
C VAL A 341 -8.69 21.39 -7.37
N GLU A 342 -9.59 22.24 -6.88
CA GLU A 342 -11.01 22.13 -7.18
C GLU A 342 -11.38 22.94 -8.42
N ARG A 343 -12.17 22.34 -9.33
CA ARG A 343 -12.65 23.04 -10.53
C ARG A 343 -13.88 22.39 -11.14
N LEU A 344 -14.64 23.19 -11.90
CA LEU A 344 -15.69 22.67 -12.76
C LEU A 344 -15.09 21.82 -13.90
N ASN A 345 -15.52 20.55 -14.00
CA ASN A 345 -15.33 19.74 -15.19
C ASN A 345 -16.43 20.03 -16.21
N ARG A 346 -16.06 20.71 -17.31
CA ARG A 346 -16.98 21.10 -18.38
C ARG A 346 -17.57 19.93 -19.18
N GLN A 347 -16.99 18.72 -19.11
CA GLN A 347 -17.54 17.56 -19.82
C GLN A 347 -18.70 16.91 -19.03
N SER A 348 -18.65 16.96 -17.70
CA SER A 348 -19.68 16.40 -16.82
C SER A 348 -20.59 17.46 -16.19
N ASP A 349 -20.22 18.74 -16.30
CA ASP A 349 -20.83 19.88 -15.59
C ASP A 349 -20.90 19.69 -14.07
N ARG A 350 -19.83 19.12 -13.49
CA ARG A 350 -19.68 18.85 -12.06
C ARG A 350 -18.39 19.44 -11.53
N ASN A 351 -18.41 19.94 -10.30
CA ASN A 351 -17.18 20.27 -9.60
C ASN A 351 -16.44 18.99 -9.25
N VAL A 352 -15.13 18.97 -9.52
CA VAL A 352 -14.24 17.87 -9.19
C VAL A 352 -13.03 18.41 -8.45
N SER A 353 -12.56 17.65 -7.47
CA SER A 353 -11.26 17.82 -6.84
C SER A 353 -10.25 16.91 -7.53
N ILE A 354 -9.12 17.48 -7.93
CA ILE A 354 -7.99 16.72 -8.48
C ILE A 354 -6.81 16.97 -7.57
N THR A 355 -6.39 15.91 -6.90
CA THR A 355 -5.21 15.91 -6.05
C THR A 355 -4.11 15.10 -6.72
N LEU A 356 -2.92 15.70 -6.85
CA LEU A 356 -1.69 14.98 -7.12
C LEU A 356 -0.85 14.97 -5.84
N LEU A 357 -0.57 13.79 -5.29
CA LEU A 357 0.21 13.69 -4.06
C LEU A 357 1.69 13.98 -4.32
N ALA A 358 2.32 14.64 -3.36
CA ALA A 358 3.77 14.80 -3.38
C ALA A 358 4.46 13.44 -3.13
N ASN A 359 5.57 13.18 -3.81
CA ASN A 359 6.27 11.90 -3.71
C ASN A 359 7.79 12.04 -3.86
N PRO A 360 8.58 11.17 -3.23
CA PRO A 360 10.02 11.14 -3.42
C PRO A 360 10.40 10.52 -4.77
N SER A 361 11.71 10.49 -5.06
CA SER A 361 12.26 9.78 -6.23
C SER A 361 12.19 8.24 -6.11
N HIS A 362 11.86 7.72 -4.94
CA HIS A 362 11.70 6.29 -4.70
C HIS A 362 10.41 5.83 -5.38
N LEU A 363 10.57 5.27 -6.59
CA LEU A 363 9.46 4.92 -7.47
C LEU A 363 8.48 3.96 -6.79
N GLU A 364 7.19 4.13 -7.09
CA GLU A 364 6.07 3.35 -6.57
C GLU A 364 5.81 3.44 -5.05
N ALA A 365 6.69 4.09 -4.26
CA ALA A 365 6.48 4.30 -2.82
C ALA A 365 5.25 5.18 -2.51
N ILE A 366 4.73 5.91 -3.50
CA ILE A 366 3.54 6.75 -3.40
C ILE A 366 2.24 5.95 -3.52
N ASP A 367 2.27 4.79 -4.17
CA ASP A 367 1.08 4.01 -4.50
C ASP A 367 0.22 3.70 -3.27
N PRO A 368 0.76 3.11 -2.18
CA PRO A 368 -0.05 2.84 -0.99
C PRO A 368 -0.56 4.12 -0.33
N VAL A 369 0.18 5.23 -0.40
CA VAL A 369 -0.23 6.53 0.18
C VAL A 369 -1.46 7.09 -0.55
N VAL A 370 -1.52 6.96 -1.87
CA VAL A 370 -2.71 7.30 -2.66
C VAL A 370 -3.90 6.45 -2.21
N MET A 371 -3.72 5.15 -2.09
CA MET A 371 -4.82 4.23 -1.73
C MET A 371 -5.35 4.51 -0.31
N GLY A 372 -4.44 4.77 0.62
CA GLY A 372 -4.78 5.18 1.99
C GLY A 372 -5.61 6.46 2.03
N ARG A 373 -5.25 7.44 1.21
CA ARG A 373 -6.01 8.69 1.07
C ARG A 373 -7.39 8.46 0.46
N VAL A 374 -7.50 7.68 -0.63
CA VAL A 374 -8.78 7.35 -1.26
C VAL A 374 -9.72 6.70 -0.24
N ARG A 375 -9.20 5.75 0.56
CA ARG A 375 -9.96 5.09 1.61
C ARG A 375 -10.45 6.08 2.68
N ALA A 376 -9.58 6.98 3.12
CA ALA A 376 -9.95 7.98 4.11
C ALA A 376 -11.01 8.96 3.59
N GLU A 377 -10.89 9.47 2.36
CA GLU A 377 -11.90 10.34 1.77
C GLU A 377 -13.27 9.66 1.67
N ALA A 378 -13.29 8.37 1.30
CA ALA A 378 -14.52 7.59 1.27
C ALA A 378 -15.12 7.39 2.68
N PHE A 379 -14.28 7.15 3.68
CA PHE A 379 -14.72 7.02 5.07
C PHE A 379 -15.38 8.31 5.58
N TYR A 380 -14.72 9.46 5.42
CA TYR A 380 -15.23 10.74 5.94
C TYR A 380 -16.43 11.28 5.17
N SER A 381 -16.60 10.88 3.90
CA SER A 381 -17.79 11.21 3.11
C SER A 381 -18.97 10.26 3.32
N GLY A 382 -18.80 9.17 4.09
CA GLY A 382 -19.82 8.15 4.28
C GLY A 382 -20.06 7.25 3.05
N ASP A 383 -19.09 7.18 2.15
CA ASP A 383 -19.14 6.45 0.89
C ASP A 383 -18.52 5.05 1.03
N GLU A 384 -19.27 4.11 1.61
CA GLU A 384 -18.80 2.74 1.88
C GLU A 384 -18.36 1.95 0.62
N ASN A 385 -18.90 2.32 -0.55
CA ASN A 385 -18.62 1.68 -1.84
C ASN A 385 -17.62 2.46 -2.71
N VAL A 386 -17.01 3.52 -2.15
CA VAL A 386 -15.98 4.36 -2.78
C VAL A 386 -16.40 4.80 -4.19
N GLU A 387 -17.67 5.19 -4.33
CA GLU A 387 -18.29 5.64 -5.57
C GLU A 387 -17.82 7.05 -6.00
N HIS A 388 -17.45 7.89 -5.05
CA HIS A 388 -17.18 9.32 -5.23
C HIS A 388 -15.69 9.68 -5.24
N SER A 389 -14.81 8.80 -4.77
CA SER A 389 -13.35 8.98 -4.84
C SER A 389 -12.73 7.92 -5.75
N LEU A 390 -11.69 8.28 -6.51
CA LEU A 390 -10.96 7.38 -7.42
C LEU A 390 -9.45 7.59 -7.32
N GLY A 391 -8.71 6.50 -7.10
CA GLY A 391 -7.27 6.45 -7.27
C GLY A 391 -6.87 6.29 -8.75
N ILE A 392 -5.96 7.14 -9.22
CA ILE A 392 -5.30 7.00 -10.52
C ILE A 392 -3.80 6.87 -10.26
N LEU A 393 -3.25 5.69 -10.52
CA LEU A 393 -1.83 5.41 -10.32
C LEU A 393 -1.13 5.37 -11.67
N ILE A 394 -0.05 6.14 -11.80
CA ILE A 394 0.75 6.22 -13.02
C ILE A 394 2.12 5.65 -12.70
N HIS A 395 2.62 4.75 -13.55
CA HIS A 395 3.85 3.99 -13.30
C HIS A 395 4.81 4.09 -14.48
N GLY A 396 6.09 3.78 -14.24
CA GLY A 396 7.05 3.47 -15.30
C GLY A 396 7.16 1.96 -15.50
N ASP A 397 7.37 1.49 -16.74
CA ASP A 397 7.43 0.05 -17.07
C ASP A 397 8.40 -0.75 -16.19
N ALA A 398 9.64 -0.28 -16.06
CA ALA A 398 10.66 -0.97 -15.26
C ALA A 398 10.36 -0.97 -13.75
N ALA A 399 9.80 0.11 -13.23
CA ALA A 399 9.53 0.24 -11.79
C ALA A 399 8.29 -0.55 -11.36
N PHE A 400 7.25 -0.57 -12.20
CA PHE A 400 5.99 -1.27 -11.95
C PHE A 400 6.18 -2.76 -11.65
N THR A 401 7.11 -3.41 -12.34
CA THR A 401 7.46 -4.82 -12.13
C THR A 401 8.66 -5.02 -11.20
N GLY A 402 9.48 -3.99 -10.98
CA GLY A 402 10.73 -4.09 -10.23
C GLY A 402 10.61 -3.73 -8.74
N GLN A 403 9.58 -3.00 -8.34
CA GLN A 403 9.37 -2.56 -6.97
C GLN A 403 8.34 -3.43 -6.25
N GLY A 404 8.75 -4.12 -5.18
CA GLY A 404 7.87 -5.03 -4.42
C GLY A 404 6.65 -4.35 -3.81
N VAL A 405 6.71 -3.05 -3.53
CA VAL A 405 5.59 -2.26 -2.98
C VAL A 405 4.38 -2.22 -3.93
N VAL A 406 4.57 -2.40 -5.25
CA VAL A 406 3.47 -2.52 -6.21
C VAL A 406 2.66 -3.77 -5.93
N MET A 407 3.34 -4.93 -5.77
CA MET A 407 2.67 -6.18 -5.43
C MET A 407 1.98 -6.08 -4.07
N GLU A 408 2.67 -5.53 -3.07
CA GLU A 408 2.08 -5.34 -1.74
C GLU A 408 0.84 -4.43 -1.78
N THR A 409 0.83 -3.39 -2.61
CA THR A 409 -0.32 -2.49 -2.78
C THR A 409 -1.48 -3.20 -3.49
N PHE A 410 -1.22 -3.96 -4.56
CA PHE A 410 -2.23 -4.80 -5.19
C PHE A 410 -2.85 -5.81 -4.21
N ASN A 411 -2.03 -6.38 -3.31
CA ASN A 411 -2.51 -7.30 -2.28
C ASN A 411 -3.50 -6.65 -1.29
N LEU A 412 -3.62 -5.31 -1.27
CA LEU A 412 -4.60 -4.59 -0.45
C LEU A 412 -5.95 -4.36 -1.15
N ASP A 413 -6.05 -4.49 -2.48
CA ASP A 413 -7.21 -4.04 -3.29
C ASP A 413 -8.56 -4.62 -2.81
N ASP A 414 -8.63 -5.92 -2.58
CA ASP A 414 -9.88 -6.61 -2.17
C ASP A 414 -9.95 -6.90 -0.64
N LEU A 415 -9.00 -6.40 0.17
CA LEU A 415 -9.04 -6.60 1.63
C LEU A 415 -10.05 -5.63 2.26
N ARG A 416 -11.00 -6.15 3.06
CA ARG A 416 -12.14 -5.41 3.61
C ARG A 416 -11.81 -4.02 4.20
N ASP A 417 -10.71 -3.92 4.95
CA ASP A 417 -10.34 -2.69 5.67
C ASP A 417 -9.41 -1.75 4.89
N TYR A 418 -8.95 -2.19 3.71
CA TYR A 418 -8.02 -1.46 2.84
C TYR A 418 -8.63 -1.16 1.46
N THR A 419 -9.65 -1.89 1.05
CA THR A 419 -10.23 -1.80 -0.29
C THR A 419 -10.70 -0.39 -0.60
N THR A 420 -10.33 0.07 -1.80
CA THR A 420 -10.80 1.32 -2.40
C THR A 420 -11.70 1.05 -3.60
N HIS A 421 -12.16 -0.19 -3.75
CA HIS A 421 -13.01 -0.65 -4.86
C HIS A 421 -12.41 -0.33 -6.24
N GLY A 422 -11.12 -0.63 -6.41
CA GLY A 422 -10.41 -0.50 -7.68
C GLY A 422 -9.82 0.89 -7.97
N ALA A 423 -8.52 0.94 -8.22
CA ALA A 423 -7.78 2.01 -8.87
C ALA A 423 -7.65 1.81 -10.39
N ILE A 424 -7.35 2.88 -11.11
CA ILE A 424 -7.00 2.82 -12.53
C ILE A 424 -5.49 3.03 -12.67
N HIS A 425 -4.82 2.02 -13.22
CA HIS A 425 -3.37 2.04 -13.42
C HIS A 425 -3.04 2.44 -14.85
N LEU A 426 -2.15 3.41 -15.01
CA LEU A 426 -1.59 3.86 -16.29
C LEU A 426 -0.10 3.57 -16.29
N VAL A 427 0.36 2.57 -17.04
CA VAL A 427 1.80 2.30 -17.18
C VAL A 427 2.30 3.06 -18.40
N VAL A 428 3.22 4.01 -18.17
CA VAL A 428 3.91 4.75 -19.24
C VAL A 428 5.06 3.88 -19.73
N ASN A 429 4.71 2.87 -20.53
CA ASN A 429 5.63 1.86 -21.03
C ASN A 429 6.43 2.41 -22.21
N ASN A 430 7.52 3.07 -21.89
CA ASN A 430 8.41 3.66 -22.88
C ASN A 430 9.52 2.70 -23.33
N GLN A 431 9.36 1.42 -22.97
CA GLN A 431 10.20 0.29 -23.36
C GLN A 431 11.65 0.42 -22.87
N ILE A 432 11.90 1.17 -21.80
CA ILE A 432 13.24 1.38 -21.26
C ILE A 432 13.24 1.89 -19.81
N GLY A 433 13.99 1.21 -18.94
CA GLY A 433 14.26 1.62 -17.56
C GLY A 433 15.62 2.30 -17.44
N PHE A 434 15.67 3.63 -17.53
CA PHE A 434 16.92 4.40 -17.68
C PHE A 434 17.70 3.96 -18.93
N THR A 435 18.66 3.04 -18.79
CA THR A 435 19.43 2.41 -19.88
C THR A 435 19.08 0.94 -20.10
N THR A 436 18.24 0.36 -19.22
CA THR A 436 17.96 -1.07 -19.15
C THR A 436 16.82 -1.47 -20.08
N ASP A 437 17.07 -2.47 -20.93
CA ASP A 437 16.06 -3.05 -21.80
C ASP A 437 14.95 -3.80 -21.03
N PRO A 438 13.74 -3.94 -21.61
CA PRO A 438 12.64 -4.68 -20.98
C PRO A 438 13.01 -6.14 -20.64
N CYS A 439 13.77 -6.82 -21.51
CA CYS A 439 14.24 -8.19 -21.28
C CYS A 439 15.20 -8.35 -20.08
N CYS A 440 15.77 -7.24 -19.61
CA CYS A 440 16.61 -7.18 -18.41
C CYS A 440 15.85 -6.59 -17.20
N SER A 441 14.63 -6.09 -17.39
CA SER A 441 13.83 -5.42 -16.36
C SER A 441 12.75 -6.33 -15.76
N HIS A 442 12.19 -7.26 -16.54
CA HIS A 442 11.19 -8.23 -16.06
C HIS A 442 11.38 -9.63 -16.67
N SER A 443 10.88 -10.65 -15.96
CA SER A 443 10.98 -12.07 -16.32
C SER A 443 9.75 -12.62 -17.06
N SER A 444 8.88 -11.74 -17.55
CA SER A 444 7.62 -12.09 -18.21
C SER A 444 7.45 -11.29 -19.51
N PRO A 445 6.51 -11.64 -20.42
CA PRO A 445 6.35 -10.93 -21.69
C PRO A 445 5.97 -9.46 -21.56
N TYR A 446 5.20 -9.08 -20.54
CA TYR A 446 4.74 -7.71 -20.33
C TYR A 446 5.13 -7.20 -18.95
N CYS A 447 5.47 -5.91 -18.84
CA CYS A 447 5.71 -5.26 -17.55
C CYS A 447 4.47 -5.26 -16.64
N THR A 448 3.29 -5.46 -17.22
CA THR A 448 1.99 -5.46 -16.53
C THR A 448 1.52 -6.82 -16.03
N ASP A 449 2.29 -7.89 -16.26
CA ASP A 449 1.93 -9.26 -15.84
C ASP A 449 1.72 -9.37 -14.31
N ILE A 450 2.28 -8.45 -13.52
CA ILE A 450 2.00 -8.32 -12.08
C ILE A 450 0.51 -8.15 -11.78
N GLY A 451 -0.28 -7.53 -12.66
CA GLY A 451 -1.73 -7.39 -12.49
C GLY A 451 -2.49 -8.73 -12.54
N ARG A 452 -1.90 -9.75 -13.16
CA ARG A 452 -2.50 -11.09 -13.17
C ARG A 452 -2.52 -11.73 -11.77
N PHE A 453 -1.69 -11.26 -10.84
CA PHE A 453 -1.69 -11.69 -9.44
C PHE A 453 -3.06 -11.52 -8.77
N ILE A 454 -3.70 -10.35 -8.94
CA ILE A 454 -5.06 -10.08 -8.41
C ILE A 454 -6.17 -10.40 -9.43
N GLY A 455 -5.80 -10.74 -10.65
CA GLY A 455 -6.75 -11.02 -11.73
C GLY A 455 -7.50 -9.76 -12.20
N CYS A 456 -6.79 -8.66 -12.44
CA CYS A 456 -7.36 -7.48 -13.12
C CYS A 456 -7.21 -7.59 -14.65
N PRO A 457 -8.09 -6.96 -15.46
CA PRO A 457 -7.93 -6.91 -16.90
C PRO A 457 -6.81 -5.95 -17.30
N ILE A 458 -6.09 -6.31 -18.36
CA ILE A 458 -4.92 -5.56 -18.85
C ILE A 458 -5.18 -5.18 -20.31
N PHE A 459 -5.00 -3.90 -20.61
CA PHE A 459 -5.19 -3.33 -21.95
C PHE A 459 -3.89 -2.70 -22.43
N HIS A 460 -3.23 -3.35 -23.39
CA HIS A 460 -2.05 -2.83 -24.06
C HIS A 460 -2.48 -1.97 -25.24
N VAL A 461 -2.08 -0.71 -25.28
CA VAL A 461 -2.53 0.23 -26.30
C VAL A 461 -1.37 1.01 -26.89
N ASN A 462 -1.36 1.12 -28.22
CA ASN A 462 -0.38 1.89 -28.95
C ASN A 462 -0.56 3.39 -28.73
N SER A 463 0.46 4.08 -28.23
CA SER A 463 0.38 5.52 -27.97
C SER A 463 0.16 6.36 -29.24
N ASP A 464 0.56 5.85 -30.41
CA ASP A 464 0.35 6.51 -31.71
C ASP A 464 -1.10 6.44 -32.23
N ASP A 465 -1.97 5.64 -31.60
CA ASP A 465 -3.41 5.60 -31.89
C ASP A 465 -4.21 6.24 -30.74
N PRO A 466 -4.27 7.58 -30.69
CA PRO A 466 -4.88 8.27 -29.57
C PRO A 466 -6.39 8.04 -29.45
N GLU A 467 -7.08 7.69 -30.54
CA GLU A 467 -8.51 7.32 -30.48
C GLU A 467 -8.70 5.99 -29.77
N ALA A 468 -7.84 5.00 -30.03
CA ALA A 468 -7.83 3.73 -29.31
C ALA A 468 -7.55 3.92 -27.81
N VAL A 469 -6.59 4.79 -27.45
CA VAL A 469 -6.31 5.13 -26.04
C VAL A 469 -7.57 5.71 -25.37
N MET A 470 -8.27 6.66 -26.01
CA MET A 470 -9.50 7.22 -25.44
C MET A 470 -10.59 6.16 -25.24
N TYR A 471 -10.71 5.23 -26.19
CA TYR A 471 -11.68 4.13 -26.07
C TYR A 471 -11.36 3.22 -24.88
N VAL A 472 -10.10 2.80 -24.74
CA VAL A 472 -9.64 1.98 -23.59
C VAL A 472 -9.87 2.73 -22.27
N CYS A 473 -9.53 4.02 -22.20
CA CYS A 473 -9.80 4.84 -21.01
C CYS A 473 -11.29 4.87 -20.61
N ASN A 474 -12.20 4.94 -21.59
CA ASN A 474 -13.64 4.87 -21.32
C ASN A 474 -14.05 3.50 -20.77
N VAL A 475 -13.59 2.42 -21.40
CA VAL A 475 -13.89 1.05 -20.97
C VAL A 475 -13.37 0.80 -19.56
N VAL A 476 -12.16 1.26 -19.24
CA VAL A 476 -11.56 1.08 -17.91
C VAL A 476 -12.27 1.90 -16.83
N ALA A 477 -12.67 3.14 -17.13
CA ALA A 477 -13.50 3.93 -16.22
C ALA A 477 -14.87 3.26 -15.95
N GLU A 478 -15.49 2.68 -16.99
CA GLU A 478 -16.72 1.90 -16.83
C GLU A 478 -16.50 0.60 -16.06
N TRP A 479 -15.39 -0.10 -16.30
CA TRP A 479 -15.00 -1.32 -15.58
C TRP A 479 -14.91 -1.04 -14.09
N ARG A 480 -14.13 -0.02 -13.70
CA ARG A 480 -13.96 0.37 -12.29
C ARG A 480 -15.31 0.67 -11.67
N ARG A 481 -16.18 1.41 -12.36
CA ARG A 481 -17.53 1.74 -11.88
C ARG A 481 -18.40 0.50 -11.66
N ILE A 482 -18.39 -0.46 -12.59
CA ILE A 482 -19.29 -1.62 -12.59
C ILE A 482 -18.80 -2.73 -11.67
N PHE A 483 -17.51 -3.05 -11.75
CA PHE A 483 -16.92 -4.20 -11.09
C PHE A 483 -16.11 -3.87 -9.85
N LYS A 484 -15.83 -2.58 -9.58
CA LYS A 484 -15.18 -2.12 -8.35
C LYS A 484 -13.82 -2.80 -8.13
N LYS A 485 -13.06 -2.96 -9.22
CA LYS A 485 -11.78 -3.66 -9.26
C LYS A 485 -10.76 -2.88 -10.07
N ASP A 486 -9.50 -3.10 -9.76
CA ASP A 486 -8.38 -2.56 -10.53
C ASP A 486 -8.47 -2.92 -12.02
N ALA A 487 -7.87 -2.08 -12.84
CA ALA A 487 -7.62 -2.33 -14.25
C ALA A 487 -6.36 -1.58 -14.71
N ILE A 488 -5.61 -2.21 -15.61
CA ILE A 488 -4.32 -1.68 -16.08
C ILE A 488 -4.43 -1.28 -17.56
N ILE A 489 -3.98 -0.06 -17.86
CA ILE A 489 -3.74 0.42 -19.22
C ILE A 489 -2.23 0.52 -19.41
N ASP A 490 -1.68 -0.37 -20.22
CA ASP A 490 -0.29 -0.34 -20.68
C ASP A 490 -0.20 0.55 -21.92
N ILE A 491 0.22 1.80 -21.75
CA ILE A 491 0.41 2.75 -22.85
C ILE A 491 1.80 2.52 -23.43
N VAL A 492 1.87 1.67 -24.44
CA VAL A 492 3.12 1.34 -25.12
C VAL A 492 3.53 2.53 -25.99
N CYS A 493 4.66 3.11 -25.63
CA CYS A 493 5.15 4.39 -26.12
C CYS A 493 6.68 4.35 -26.26
N TYR A 494 7.32 5.52 -26.32
CA TYR A 494 8.77 5.63 -26.33
C TYR A 494 9.23 6.88 -25.57
N ARG A 495 10.54 7.01 -25.35
CA ARG A 495 11.15 8.22 -24.77
C ARG A 495 12.00 8.93 -25.79
N ARG A 496 11.56 10.12 -26.25
CA ARG A 496 12.24 10.85 -27.34
C ARG A 496 13.70 11.20 -27.01
N TYR A 497 13.98 11.54 -25.76
CA TYR A 497 15.30 11.93 -25.27
C TYR A 497 15.89 10.85 -24.33
N GLY A 498 17.08 11.09 -23.76
CA GLY A 498 17.66 10.25 -22.71
C GLY A 498 16.80 10.18 -21.44
N HIS A 499 17.29 9.52 -20.38
CA HIS A 499 16.51 9.38 -19.14
C HIS A 499 16.13 10.74 -18.54
N ASN A 500 17.04 11.69 -18.67
CA ASN A 500 16.77 13.11 -18.64
C ASN A 500 17.29 13.72 -19.94
N GLU A 501 16.96 14.97 -20.23
CA GLU A 501 17.20 15.57 -21.54
C GLU A 501 18.66 15.91 -21.82
N LEU A 502 19.53 15.78 -20.81
CA LEU A 502 20.98 15.94 -20.93
C LEU A 502 21.72 14.59 -21.06
N ASP A 503 21.01 13.47 -20.97
CA ASP A 503 21.56 12.12 -21.08
C ASP A 503 21.59 11.68 -22.55
N GLU A 504 22.67 10.99 -22.96
CA GLU A 504 22.86 10.49 -24.33
C GLU A 504 22.54 8.99 -24.40
N PRO A 505 21.34 8.61 -24.85
CA PRO A 505 20.89 7.23 -24.78
C PRO A 505 21.46 6.33 -25.88
N MET A 506 22.00 6.87 -26.98
CA MET A 506 22.58 6.07 -28.05
C MET A 506 23.83 5.29 -27.60
N PHE A 507 24.43 5.63 -26.45
CA PHE A 507 25.53 4.86 -25.86
C PHE A 507 25.12 3.44 -25.45
N THR A 508 23.86 3.23 -25.09
CA THR A 508 23.36 1.92 -24.64
C THR A 508 22.31 1.35 -25.57
N GLN A 509 21.44 2.20 -26.16
CA GLN A 509 20.30 1.76 -26.98
C GLN A 509 20.30 2.34 -28.41
N PRO A 510 21.38 2.15 -29.20
CA PRO A 510 21.53 2.82 -30.49
C PRO A 510 20.42 2.47 -31.50
N LEU A 511 19.97 1.20 -31.55
CA LEU A 511 18.95 0.76 -32.52
C LEU A 511 17.56 1.34 -32.20
N MET A 512 17.18 1.35 -30.93
CA MET A 512 15.93 1.95 -30.47
C MET A 512 15.91 3.45 -30.79
N TYR A 513 16.99 4.15 -30.49
CA TYR A 513 17.05 5.61 -30.70
C TYR A 513 17.22 6.03 -32.17
N GLN A 514 17.80 5.17 -33.03
CA GLN A 514 17.72 5.36 -34.49
C GLN A 514 16.27 5.39 -34.98
N LYS A 515 15.44 4.45 -34.53
CA LYS A 515 14.01 4.45 -34.86
C LYS A 515 13.26 5.64 -34.26
N ILE A 516 13.48 5.96 -32.98
CA ILE A 516 12.84 7.10 -32.31
C ILE A 516 13.10 8.42 -33.07
N LYS A 517 14.29 8.59 -33.64
CA LYS A 517 14.66 9.79 -34.41
C LYS A 517 13.80 9.98 -35.67
N GLU A 518 13.29 8.89 -36.26
CA GLU A 518 12.40 8.91 -37.42
C GLU A 518 10.93 9.17 -37.05
N MET A 519 10.58 9.06 -35.76
CA MET A 519 9.20 9.19 -35.30
C MET A 519 8.72 10.64 -35.29
N LEU A 520 7.62 10.90 -36.00
CA LEU A 520 6.85 12.14 -35.89
C LEU A 520 6.12 12.21 -34.53
N PRO A 521 5.95 13.40 -33.93
CA PRO A 521 5.14 13.58 -32.73
C PRO A 521 3.69 13.09 -32.90
N ILE A 522 3.09 12.55 -31.84
CA ILE A 522 1.72 12.00 -31.84
C ILE A 522 0.71 13.08 -32.27
N SER A 523 0.88 14.31 -31.78
CA SER A 523 0.04 15.45 -32.14
C SER A 523 0.08 15.77 -33.63
N THR A 524 1.25 15.67 -34.29
CA THR A 524 1.40 15.87 -35.73
C THR A 524 0.72 14.76 -36.52
N LYS A 525 0.88 13.49 -36.10
CA LYS A 525 0.20 12.35 -36.74
C LYS A 525 -1.32 12.52 -36.69
N TYR A 526 -1.85 12.84 -35.51
CA TYR A 526 -3.28 13.03 -35.31
C TYR A 526 -3.82 14.28 -36.01
N GLN A 527 -3.03 15.37 -36.08
CA GLN A 527 -3.35 16.55 -36.88
C GLN A 527 -3.57 16.18 -38.36
N ASN A 528 -2.64 15.41 -38.94
CA ASN A 528 -2.76 14.98 -40.34
C ASN A 528 -4.02 14.13 -40.55
N GLN A 529 -4.34 13.27 -39.60
CA GLN A 529 -5.56 12.45 -39.64
C GLN A 529 -6.82 13.32 -39.67
N ILE A 530 -7.00 14.23 -38.71
CA ILE A 530 -8.22 15.05 -38.62
C ILE A 530 -8.36 16.05 -39.78
N LEU A 531 -7.25 16.51 -40.37
CA LEU A 531 -7.25 17.31 -41.60
C LEU A 531 -7.71 16.46 -42.80
N SER A 532 -7.17 15.25 -42.94
CA SER A 532 -7.55 14.33 -44.03
C SER A 532 -9.02 13.90 -43.96
N GLU A 533 -9.58 13.79 -42.75
CA GLU A 533 -10.99 13.48 -42.50
C GLU A 533 -11.92 14.70 -42.67
N GLY A 534 -11.39 15.92 -42.85
CA GLY A 534 -12.17 17.15 -42.98
C GLY A 534 -12.86 17.60 -41.68
N ILE A 535 -12.36 17.17 -40.51
CA ILE A 535 -12.91 17.54 -39.19
C ILE A 535 -12.60 18.99 -38.82
N VAL A 536 -11.45 19.49 -39.28
CA VAL A 536 -10.91 20.85 -39.10
C VAL A 536 -10.18 21.29 -40.37
N ASP A 537 -9.92 22.58 -40.51
CA ASP A 537 -9.05 23.15 -41.54
C ASP A 537 -7.69 23.57 -40.96
N GLU A 538 -6.74 23.94 -41.82
CA GLU A 538 -5.42 24.41 -41.39
C GLU A 538 -5.47 25.69 -40.54
N GLN A 539 -6.50 26.51 -40.72
CA GLN A 539 -6.64 27.77 -40.00
C GLN A 539 -6.97 27.51 -38.53
N TYR A 540 -7.87 26.57 -38.24
CA TYR A 540 -8.19 26.13 -36.89
C TYR A 540 -6.95 25.66 -36.12
N ILE A 541 -6.09 24.87 -36.78
CA ILE A 541 -4.83 24.38 -36.21
C ILE A 541 -3.94 25.56 -35.79
N LYS A 542 -3.66 26.49 -36.72
CA LYS A 542 -2.81 27.66 -36.49
C LYS A 542 -3.35 28.54 -35.35
N ASP A 543 -4.67 28.72 -35.29
CA ASP A 543 -5.31 29.57 -34.29
C ASP A 543 -5.20 28.98 -32.87
N GLU A 544 -5.46 27.69 -32.70
CA GLU A 544 -5.35 27.03 -31.38
C GLU A 544 -3.88 26.94 -30.90
N GLU A 545 -2.93 26.68 -31.80
CA GLU A 545 -1.49 26.71 -31.45
C GLU A 545 -1.03 28.10 -31.03
N LYS A 546 -1.41 29.14 -31.79
CA LYS A 546 -1.08 30.53 -31.48
C LYS A 546 -1.65 30.95 -30.13
N LYS A 547 -2.90 30.55 -29.85
CA LYS A 547 -3.58 30.84 -28.58
C LYS A 547 -2.87 30.22 -27.39
N TYR A 548 -2.49 28.94 -27.46
CA TYR A 548 -1.80 28.28 -26.35
C TYR A 548 -0.38 28.82 -26.17
N SER A 549 0.33 29.10 -27.26
CA SER A 549 1.66 29.72 -27.21
C SER A 549 1.63 31.08 -26.51
N ALA A 550 0.60 31.91 -26.77
CA ALA A 550 0.43 33.20 -26.08
C ALA A 550 0.18 33.02 -24.57
N ILE A 551 -0.57 32.00 -24.16
CA ILE A 551 -0.79 31.67 -22.73
C ILE A 551 0.54 31.30 -22.06
N LEU A 552 1.35 30.46 -22.70
CA LEU A 552 2.65 30.04 -22.16
C LEU A 552 3.62 31.23 -22.05
N GLU A 553 3.72 32.07 -23.08
CA GLU A 553 4.61 33.24 -23.06
C GLU A 553 4.19 34.26 -22.00
N SER A 554 2.89 34.56 -21.88
CA SER A 554 2.38 35.46 -20.84
C SER A 554 2.62 34.93 -19.43
N ALA A 555 2.46 33.62 -19.22
CA ALA A 555 2.76 33.00 -17.95
C ALA A 555 4.27 33.01 -17.64
N TYR A 556 5.12 32.84 -18.65
CA TYR A 556 6.57 32.96 -18.52
C TYR A 556 6.98 34.38 -18.12
N GLU A 557 6.48 35.41 -18.80
CA GLU A 557 6.73 36.81 -18.43
C GLU A 557 6.26 37.13 -17.00
N SER A 558 5.15 36.52 -16.56
CA SER A 558 4.65 36.67 -15.19
C SER A 558 5.57 35.99 -14.17
N ALA A 559 6.07 34.79 -14.48
CA ALA A 559 7.03 34.06 -13.63
C ALA A 559 8.38 34.79 -13.52
N GLN A 560 8.85 35.44 -14.59
CA GLN A 560 10.07 36.24 -14.57
C GLN A 560 9.99 37.48 -13.65
N LYS A 561 8.78 37.89 -13.26
CA LYS A 561 8.56 39.00 -12.32
C LYS A 561 8.47 38.54 -10.87
N ALA A 562 8.38 37.22 -10.62
CA ALA A 562 8.33 36.69 -9.27
C ALA A 562 9.69 36.82 -8.59
N THR A 563 9.70 37.25 -7.34
CA THR A 563 10.91 37.39 -6.52
C THR A 563 11.08 36.25 -5.52
N HIS A 564 9.98 35.55 -5.20
CA HIS A 564 9.95 34.48 -4.22
C HIS A 564 9.16 33.28 -4.75
N VAL A 565 9.43 32.11 -4.16
CA VAL A 565 8.59 30.91 -4.29
C VAL A 565 7.87 30.63 -2.98
N HIS A 566 6.63 30.17 -3.07
CA HIS A 566 5.85 29.74 -1.92
C HIS A 566 5.74 28.22 -1.94
N PHE A 567 6.24 27.55 -0.91
CA PHE A 567 6.13 26.11 -0.80
C PHE A 567 4.68 25.67 -0.54
N ARG A 568 3.87 26.53 0.11
CA ARG A 568 2.44 26.29 0.35
C ARG A 568 1.61 26.18 -0.92
N ASP A 569 2.12 26.68 -2.06
CA ASP A 569 1.48 26.52 -3.37
C ASP A 569 1.39 25.06 -3.83
N TRP A 570 2.15 24.16 -3.18
CA TRP A 570 2.29 22.75 -3.52
C TRP A 570 1.69 21.81 -2.47
N LEU A 571 0.87 22.35 -1.56
CA LEU A 571 0.12 21.55 -0.59
C LEU A 571 -0.94 20.71 -1.32
N ASP A 572 -0.91 19.42 -1.07
CA ASP A 572 -1.82 18.43 -1.66
C ASP A 572 -3.13 18.25 -0.86
N TYR A 573 -3.27 18.92 0.28
CA TYR A 573 -4.55 19.18 0.97
C TYR A 573 -4.30 20.15 2.11
N PRO A 574 -4.66 21.44 1.96
CA PRO A 574 -4.57 22.36 3.09
C PRO A 574 -5.69 22.02 4.06
N TRP A 575 -5.36 21.68 5.31
CA TRP A 575 -6.30 21.71 6.44
C TRP A 575 -6.64 23.16 6.81
N ALA A 576 -7.02 23.94 5.80
CA ALA A 576 -7.35 25.35 5.93
C ALA A 576 -8.43 25.51 7.00
N ASP A 577 -8.27 26.55 7.82
CA ASP A 577 -9.20 26.94 8.89
C ASP A 577 -9.27 26.01 10.12
N PHE A 578 -8.78 24.76 10.05
CA PHE A 578 -8.91 23.80 11.17
C PHE A 578 -8.10 24.24 12.41
N PHE A 579 -6.92 24.81 12.19
CA PHE A 579 -6.01 25.23 13.25
C PHE A 579 -6.02 26.74 13.51
N ASP A 580 -6.62 27.56 12.65
CA ASP A 580 -6.53 29.03 12.70
C ASP A 580 -6.96 29.67 14.02
N LYS A 581 -7.86 29.01 14.76
CA LYS A 581 -8.36 29.48 16.07
C LYS A 581 -7.60 28.92 17.27
N ARG A 582 -6.54 28.14 17.04
CA ARG A 582 -5.75 27.50 18.08
C ARG A 582 -4.38 28.16 18.16
N ASP A 583 -3.95 28.48 19.38
CA ASP A 583 -2.62 29.03 19.62
C ASP A 583 -1.57 27.92 19.52
N PRO A 584 -0.62 27.95 18.56
CA PRO A 584 0.43 26.95 18.43
C PRO A 584 1.35 26.86 19.66
N LEU A 585 1.38 27.90 20.50
CA LEU A 585 2.24 27.98 21.69
C LEU A 585 1.56 27.48 22.97
N ASN A 586 0.32 27.00 22.88
CA ASN A 586 -0.41 26.46 24.01
C ASN A 586 -0.70 24.96 23.84
N ILE A 587 -0.19 24.14 24.76
CA ILE A 587 -0.45 22.69 24.82
C ILE A 587 -1.36 22.39 26.02
N PRO A 588 -2.67 22.13 25.78
CA PRO A 588 -3.61 21.86 26.85
C PRO A 588 -3.32 20.57 27.64
N ALA A 589 -3.85 20.52 28.87
CA ALA A 589 -3.92 19.27 29.63
C ALA A 589 -4.76 18.23 28.89
N THR A 590 -4.47 16.95 29.13
CA THR A 590 -5.08 15.83 28.38
C THR A 590 -5.85 14.86 29.28
N GLY A 591 -5.98 15.15 30.58
CA GLY A 591 -6.82 14.40 31.51
C GLY A 591 -8.31 14.40 31.13
N ILE A 592 -9.06 13.45 31.68
CA ILE A 592 -10.49 13.23 31.41
C ILE A 592 -11.29 13.07 32.70
N PRO A 593 -12.61 13.39 32.71
CA PRO A 593 -13.45 13.21 33.89
C PRO A 593 -13.52 11.76 34.38
N ASN A 594 -13.65 11.58 35.69
CA ASN A 594 -13.71 10.25 36.30
C ASN A 594 -14.91 9.41 35.79
N GLU A 595 -16.03 10.07 35.49
CA GLU A 595 -17.22 9.42 34.95
C GLU A 595 -16.93 8.77 33.58
N THR A 596 -16.15 9.44 32.75
CA THR A 596 -15.70 8.94 31.43
C THR A 596 -14.78 7.74 31.60
N ILE A 597 -13.87 7.78 32.58
CA ILE A 597 -12.98 6.65 32.92
C ILE A 597 -13.79 5.42 33.30
N GLU A 598 -14.74 5.58 34.22
CA GLU A 598 -15.61 4.49 34.67
C GLU A 598 -16.45 3.91 33.52
N LEU A 599 -17.02 4.77 32.67
CA LEU A 599 -17.81 4.35 31.51
C LEU A 599 -16.99 3.46 30.57
N ILE A 600 -15.82 3.95 30.14
CA ILE A 600 -14.96 3.25 29.20
C ILE A 600 -14.53 1.91 29.78
N ILE A 601 -14.02 1.88 31.02
CA ILE A 601 -13.52 0.63 31.61
C ILE A 601 -14.64 -0.38 31.83
N LYS A 602 -15.83 0.05 32.29
CA LYS A 602 -16.97 -0.86 32.48
C LYS A 602 -17.34 -1.53 31.15
N LYS A 603 -17.49 -0.76 30.07
CA LYS A 603 -17.79 -1.30 28.72
C LYS A 603 -16.67 -2.19 28.21
N PHE A 604 -15.42 -1.73 28.24
CA PHE A 604 -14.23 -2.46 27.79
C PHE A 604 -13.94 -3.75 28.54
N SER A 605 -14.53 -3.91 29.73
CA SER A 605 -14.38 -5.09 30.58
C SER A 605 -15.64 -5.97 30.62
N SER A 606 -16.60 -5.74 29.73
CA SER A 606 -17.88 -6.43 29.69
C SER A 606 -18.17 -7.03 28.31
N VAL A 607 -19.17 -7.91 28.24
CA VAL A 607 -19.67 -8.48 26.98
C VAL A 607 -21.19 -8.36 26.96
N PRO A 608 -21.81 -8.24 25.77
CA PRO A 608 -23.26 -8.21 25.64
C PRO A 608 -23.91 -9.50 26.11
N GLU A 609 -25.18 -9.41 26.50
CA GLU A 609 -25.96 -10.59 26.86
C GLU A 609 -26.03 -11.58 25.67
N GLY A 610 -25.87 -12.87 25.97
CA GLY A 610 -25.86 -13.93 24.95
C GLY A 610 -24.57 -14.02 24.11
N PHE A 611 -23.54 -13.21 24.36
CA PHE A 611 -22.25 -13.32 23.68
C PHE A 611 -21.39 -14.43 24.32
N ASN A 612 -20.98 -15.43 23.53
CA ASN A 612 -20.18 -16.55 24.05
C ASN A 612 -18.70 -16.21 23.96
N VAL A 613 -18.14 -15.55 24.97
CA VAL A 613 -16.69 -15.23 25.01
C VAL A 613 -15.84 -16.44 25.44
N HIS A 614 -14.60 -16.52 24.96
CA HIS A 614 -13.65 -17.56 25.33
C HIS A 614 -13.35 -17.57 26.84
N GLN A 615 -13.25 -18.76 27.45
CA GLN A 615 -13.10 -18.91 28.90
C GLN A 615 -11.87 -18.20 29.47
N SER A 616 -10.72 -18.26 28.79
CA SER A 616 -9.52 -17.56 29.23
C SER A 616 -9.67 -16.03 29.18
N LEU A 617 -10.50 -15.49 28.28
CA LEU A 617 -10.73 -14.05 28.19
C LEU A 617 -11.64 -13.53 29.30
N LEU A 618 -12.55 -14.35 29.83
CA LEU A 618 -13.34 -13.97 31.02
C LEU A 618 -12.45 -13.59 32.20
N ARG A 619 -11.29 -14.24 32.35
CA ARG A 619 -10.32 -13.90 33.39
C ARG A 619 -9.70 -12.52 33.14
N THR A 620 -9.31 -12.22 31.90
CA THR A 620 -8.77 -10.90 31.51
C THR A 620 -9.79 -9.79 31.76
N LEU A 621 -11.04 -9.97 31.32
CA LEU A 621 -12.11 -8.99 31.50
C LEU A 621 -12.43 -8.74 32.99
N LYS A 622 -12.52 -9.80 33.79
CA LYS A 622 -12.67 -9.67 35.26
C LYS A 622 -11.49 -8.96 35.90
N GLY A 623 -10.27 -9.20 35.43
CA GLY A 623 -9.07 -8.52 35.89
C GLY A 623 -9.13 -7.01 35.69
N ARG A 624 -9.62 -6.56 34.52
CA ARG A 624 -9.84 -5.13 34.24
C ARG A 624 -10.88 -4.50 35.17
N GLN A 625 -12.00 -5.17 35.41
CA GLN A 625 -13.01 -4.71 36.38
C GLN A 625 -12.44 -4.61 37.81
N GLN A 626 -11.55 -5.53 38.18
CA GLN A 626 -10.92 -5.51 39.49
C GLN A 626 -9.92 -4.35 39.62
N MET A 627 -9.13 -4.06 38.58
CA MET A 627 -8.20 -2.93 38.59
C MET A 627 -8.93 -1.59 38.74
N LEU A 628 -10.10 -1.42 38.11
CA LEU A 628 -10.96 -0.25 38.34
C LEU A 628 -11.33 -0.09 39.83
N LYS A 629 -11.70 -1.19 40.51
CA LYS A 629 -12.02 -1.17 41.95
C LYS A 629 -10.81 -0.88 42.83
N GLU A 630 -9.63 -1.29 42.37
CA GLU A 630 -8.34 -1.00 43.01
C GLU A 630 -7.80 0.40 42.68
N ASN A 631 -8.57 1.21 41.95
CA ASN A 631 -8.21 2.56 41.53
C ASN A 631 -6.91 2.63 40.71
N CYS A 632 -6.69 1.63 39.85
CA CYS A 632 -5.53 1.59 38.94
C CYS A 632 -5.88 1.08 37.53
N ALA A 633 -4.97 1.33 36.59
CA ALA A 633 -5.07 0.87 35.21
C ALA A 633 -3.73 0.28 34.74
N ASP A 634 -3.80 -0.82 33.97
CA ASP A 634 -2.67 -1.37 33.22
C ASP A 634 -2.54 -0.73 31.84
N TRP A 635 -1.58 -1.17 31.03
CA TRP A 635 -1.29 -0.57 29.73
C TRP A 635 -2.46 -0.64 28.75
N ALA A 636 -3.14 -1.79 28.69
CA ALA A 636 -4.29 -1.97 27.80
C ALA A 636 -5.48 -1.11 28.24
N MET A 637 -5.69 -0.92 29.55
CA MET A 637 -6.68 0.02 30.05
C MET A 637 -6.28 1.48 29.76
N GLY A 638 -5.01 1.87 29.90
CA GLY A 638 -4.53 3.21 29.54
C GLY A 638 -4.75 3.54 28.06
N GLU A 639 -4.44 2.58 27.17
CA GLU A 639 -4.74 2.69 25.72
C GLU A 639 -6.24 2.84 25.48
N ALA A 640 -7.06 1.96 26.06
CA ALA A 640 -8.51 2.01 25.92
C ALA A 640 -9.13 3.31 26.45
N LEU A 641 -8.59 3.86 27.54
CA LEU A 641 -9.00 5.17 28.07
C LEU A 641 -8.70 6.29 27.06
N ALA A 642 -7.54 6.27 26.43
CA ALA A 642 -7.18 7.29 25.44
C ALA A 642 -8.08 7.17 24.22
N PHE A 643 -8.31 5.94 23.75
CA PHE A 643 -9.12 5.70 22.57
C PHE A 643 -10.59 6.05 22.85
N GLY A 644 -11.16 5.49 23.92
CA GLY A 644 -12.55 5.70 24.28
C GLY A 644 -12.88 7.17 24.54
N SER A 645 -12.00 7.91 25.20
CA SER A 645 -12.22 9.33 25.44
C SER A 645 -12.20 10.16 24.16
N LEU A 646 -11.24 9.92 23.26
CA LEU A 646 -11.18 10.59 21.96
C LEU A 646 -12.40 10.26 21.09
N LEU A 647 -12.88 9.01 21.10
CA LEU A 647 -14.09 8.62 20.37
C LEU A 647 -15.34 9.33 20.90
N LEU A 648 -15.43 9.49 22.23
CA LEU A 648 -16.46 10.29 22.91
C LEU A 648 -16.25 11.80 22.72
N GLU A 649 -15.10 12.26 22.25
CA GLU A 649 -14.84 13.66 21.88
C GLU A 649 -15.01 13.89 20.37
N GLY A 650 -15.49 12.89 19.64
CA GLY A 650 -15.76 12.97 18.20
C GLY A 650 -14.52 12.81 17.30
N THR A 651 -13.41 12.31 17.83
CA THR A 651 -12.20 12.00 17.07
C THR A 651 -12.25 10.56 16.56
N HIS A 652 -12.11 10.40 15.23
CA HIS A 652 -11.98 9.07 14.63
C HIS A 652 -10.65 8.44 15.02
N ILE A 653 -10.66 7.14 15.30
CA ILE A 653 -9.42 6.38 15.54
C ILE A 653 -9.34 5.24 14.54
N ARG A 654 -8.17 5.08 13.94
CA ARG A 654 -7.81 3.94 13.11
C ARG A 654 -6.57 3.26 13.67
N LEU A 655 -6.68 2.00 14.06
CA LEU A 655 -5.57 1.13 14.46
C LEU A 655 -5.39 0.03 13.41
N SER A 656 -4.22 0.01 12.79
CA SER A 656 -3.87 -0.90 11.70
C SER A 656 -2.54 -1.59 11.97
N GLY A 657 -2.45 -2.87 11.63
CA GLY A 657 -1.23 -3.65 11.80
C GLY A 657 -1.52 -5.15 11.95
N GLN A 658 -0.48 -5.95 12.05
CA GLN A 658 -0.61 -7.41 12.15
C GLN A 658 -1.16 -7.80 13.54
N ASP A 659 -2.27 -8.54 13.56
CA ASP A 659 -2.91 -9.05 14.79
C ASP A 659 -3.37 -7.99 15.80
N VAL A 660 -3.52 -6.71 15.40
CA VAL A 660 -3.80 -5.60 16.31
C VAL A 660 -5.13 -5.71 17.05
N GLU A 661 -6.13 -6.38 16.48
CA GLU A 661 -7.45 -6.58 17.13
C GLU A 661 -7.32 -7.30 18.48
N ARG A 662 -6.50 -8.34 18.53
CA ARG A 662 -6.13 -9.08 19.75
C ARG A 662 -4.95 -8.41 20.46
N GLY A 663 -4.05 -7.81 19.69
CA GLY A 663 -2.69 -7.45 20.04
C GLY A 663 -1.76 -8.67 19.99
N THR A 664 -0.55 -8.48 19.46
CA THR A 664 0.51 -9.50 19.35
C THR A 664 0.66 -10.27 20.65
N PHE A 665 0.78 -9.55 21.77
CA PHE A 665 0.99 -10.12 23.10
C PHE A 665 -0.29 -10.59 23.80
N SER A 666 -1.45 -10.65 23.12
CA SER A 666 -2.76 -10.99 23.69
C SER A 666 -3.11 -10.13 24.91
N HIS A 667 -3.00 -8.81 24.74
CA HIS A 667 -3.18 -7.82 25.80
C HIS A 667 -4.38 -6.90 25.51
N ARG A 668 -4.63 -6.61 24.24
CA ARG A 668 -5.55 -5.57 23.78
C ARG A 668 -7.00 -6.04 23.76
N HIS A 669 -7.32 -7.07 22.98
CA HIS A 669 -8.68 -7.61 22.84
C HIS A 669 -9.73 -6.53 22.57
N HIS A 670 -9.46 -5.66 21.59
CA HIS A 670 -10.41 -4.64 21.13
C HIS A 670 -11.55 -5.25 20.31
N VAL A 671 -11.31 -6.42 19.71
CA VAL A 671 -12.34 -7.26 19.09
C VAL A 671 -12.46 -8.56 19.87
N LEU A 672 -13.68 -8.91 20.26
CA LEU A 672 -14.02 -10.18 20.86
C LEU A 672 -14.78 -11.03 19.84
N HIS A 673 -14.48 -12.32 19.76
CA HIS A 673 -15.16 -13.25 18.84
C HIS A 673 -16.08 -14.20 19.61
N ASP A 674 -17.31 -14.37 19.13
CA ASP A 674 -18.26 -15.34 19.68
C ASP A 674 -17.77 -16.76 19.37
N GLN A 675 -17.64 -17.59 20.40
CA GLN A 675 -17.10 -18.94 20.28
C GLN A 675 -18.09 -19.95 19.69
N LYS A 676 -19.35 -19.56 19.47
CA LYS A 676 -20.40 -20.43 18.93
C LYS A 676 -21.02 -19.94 17.64
N ILE A 677 -20.84 -18.66 17.29
CA ILE A 677 -21.41 -18.06 16.09
C ILE A 677 -20.27 -17.52 15.23
N ASP A 678 -20.08 -18.12 14.06
CA ASP A 678 -19.01 -17.74 13.14
C ASP A 678 -19.13 -16.26 12.72
N GLN A 679 -17.98 -15.59 12.58
CA GLN A 679 -17.82 -14.17 12.24
C GLN A 679 -18.56 -13.15 13.14
N LYS A 680 -19.24 -13.58 14.20
CA LYS A 680 -19.87 -12.65 15.15
C LYS A 680 -18.80 -12.06 16.06
N VAL A 681 -18.58 -10.76 15.91
CA VAL A 681 -17.64 -9.99 16.72
C VAL A 681 -18.36 -8.97 17.61
N TYR A 682 -17.69 -8.56 18.69
CA TYR A 682 -18.08 -7.43 19.53
C TYR A 682 -16.87 -6.53 19.76
N GLU A 683 -17.05 -5.24 19.54
CA GLU A 683 -16.04 -4.20 19.63
C GLU A 683 -16.43 -3.23 20.76
N PRO A 684 -15.95 -3.42 22.01
CA PRO A 684 -16.44 -2.66 23.15
C PRO A 684 -16.24 -1.15 23.02
N LEU A 685 -15.19 -0.71 22.32
CA LEU A 685 -14.89 0.70 22.10
C LEU A 685 -15.79 1.36 21.05
N ASN A 686 -16.56 0.59 20.27
CA ASN A 686 -17.64 1.09 19.39
C ASN A 686 -19.02 1.07 20.07
N ASP A 687 -19.10 0.66 21.34
CA ASP A 687 -20.32 0.54 22.14
C ASP A 687 -20.18 1.28 23.49
N LEU A 688 -19.59 2.48 23.47
CA LEU A 688 -19.41 3.30 24.67
C LEU A 688 -20.65 4.12 24.99
N SER A 689 -21.25 4.78 23.99
CA SER A 689 -22.44 5.60 24.18
C SER A 689 -23.22 5.84 22.89
N ASP A 690 -24.55 5.76 23.00
CA ASP A 690 -25.50 6.19 21.95
C ASP A 690 -25.65 7.72 21.90
N THR A 691 -25.17 8.44 22.92
CA THR A 691 -25.26 9.91 23.03
C THR A 691 -23.91 10.47 23.42
N VAL A 692 -23.38 11.42 22.65
CA VAL A 692 -22.07 12.02 22.91
C VAL A 692 -22.20 13.51 23.14
N ILE A 693 -21.64 13.95 24.27
CA ILE A 693 -21.55 15.36 24.63
C ILE A 693 -20.17 15.84 24.18
N PHE A 694 -20.14 16.74 23.21
CA PHE A 694 -18.90 17.28 22.67
C PHE A 694 -18.29 18.26 23.67
N TYR A 695 -17.27 17.81 24.39
CA TYR A 695 -16.42 18.67 25.23
C TYR A 695 -15.13 18.97 24.45
N GLY A 696 -15.01 20.18 23.93
CA GLY A 696 -13.73 20.66 23.42
C GLY A 696 -12.97 21.41 24.52
N VAL A 697 -11.65 21.55 24.35
CA VAL A 697 -10.78 22.35 25.24
C VAL A 697 -11.30 23.78 25.46
N TYR A 698 -12.12 24.31 24.54
CA TYR A 698 -12.69 25.66 24.60
C TYR A 698 -14.20 25.73 24.92
N GLY A 699 -14.83 24.61 25.34
CA GLY A 699 -16.24 24.58 25.76
C GLY A 699 -17.11 23.52 25.06
N VAL A 700 -18.41 23.56 25.34
CA VAL A 700 -19.42 22.64 24.78
C VAL A 700 -19.83 23.11 23.37
N TYR A 701 -19.55 22.30 22.34
CA TYR A 701 -19.87 22.64 20.95
C TYR A 701 -21.24 22.09 20.48
N GLY A 702 -21.82 21.13 21.21
CA GLY A 702 -23.13 20.55 20.92
C GLY A 702 -23.33 19.17 21.53
N VAL A 703 -24.57 18.67 21.51
CA VAL A 703 -24.90 17.27 21.80
C VAL A 703 -25.06 16.56 20.46
N PHE A 704 -24.21 15.58 20.19
CA PHE A 704 -24.29 14.76 18.98
C PHE A 704 -24.80 13.37 19.35
N TYR A 705 -25.64 12.79 18.50
CA TYR A 705 -26.11 11.42 18.68
C TYR A 705 -25.01 10.47 18.19
N GLY A 706 -24.41 9.72 19.12
CA GLY A 706 -23.38 8.70 18.85
C GLY A 706 -21.92 9.16 18.97
N GLN A 707 -21.05 8.22 19.33
CA GLN A 707 -19.59 8.37 19.34
C GLN A 707 -18.99 8.36 17.93
N ALA A 708 -17.76 8.87 17.80
CA ALA A 708 -16.99 8.64 16.59
C ALA A 708 -16.71 7.14 16.42
N LYS A 709 -16.59 6.72 15.16
CA LYS A 709 -16.33 5.33 14.80
C LYS A 709 -14.87 4.99 15.09
N TYR A 710 -14.64 3.88 15.76
CA TYR A 710 -13.32 3.25 15.85
C TYR A 710 -13.17 2.22 14.74
N VAL A 711 -12.04 2.23 14.03
CA VAL A 711 -11.68 1.19 13.08
C VAL A 711 -10.42 0.50 13.58
N VAL A 712 -10.55 -0.78 13.94
CA VAL A 712 -9.40 -1.65 14.23
C VAL A 712 -9.36 -2.72 13.16
N CYS A 713 -8.20 -2.91 12.53
CA CYS A 713 -8.09 -3.80 11.39
C CYS A 713 -6.77 -4.56 11.39
N ASN A 714 -6.87 -5.89 11.40
CA ASN A 714 -5.72 -6.75 11.15
C ASN A 714 -5.23 -6.53 9.71
N SER A 715 -3.97 -6.14 9.54
CA SER A 715 -3.36 -5.93 8.23
C SER A 715 -2.98 -7.24 7.56
N SER A 716 -2.70 -7.16 6.25
CA SER A 716 -1.89 -8.19 5.59
C SER A 716 -0.48 -8.23 6.20
N LEU A 717 0.28 -9.28 5.89
CA LEU A 717 1.66 -9.45 6.34
C LEU A 717 2.61 -8.61 5.47
N SER A 718 2.39 -7.30 5.50
CA SER A 718 3.12 -6.24 4.79
C SER A 718 3.29 -5.07 5.75
N GLU A 719 4.48 -4.49 5.78
CA GLU A 719 4.71 -3.22 6.47
C GLU A 719 4.88 -2.07 5.48
N TYR A 720 5.50 -2.29 4.31
CA TYR A 720 5.81 -1.20 3.37
C TYR A 720 4.52 -0.60 2.80
N ALA A 721 3.65 -1.41 2.18
CA ALA A 721 2.38 -0.89 1.67
C ALA A 721 1.43 -0.48 2.80
N VAL A 722 1.37 -1.23 3.91
CA VAL A 722 0.45 -0.91 5.02
C VAL A 722 0.83 0.43 5.68
N LEU A 723 2.10 0.68 6.01
CA LEU A 723 2.50 1.96 6.60
C LEU A 723 2.29 3.12 5.60
N GLY A 724 2.57 2.89 4.30
CA GLY A 724 2.24 3.87 3.26
C GLY A 724 0.74 4.20 3.22
N PHE A 725 -0.11 3.18 3.34
CA PHE A 725 -1.56 3.33 3.40
C PHE A 725 -2.02 4.14 4.62
N GLU A 726 -1.53 3.79 5.82
CA GLU A 726 -1.89 4.51 7.03
C GLU A 726 -1.40 5.96 7.02
N LEU A 727 -0.23 6.22 6.43
CA LEU A 727 0.25 7.57 6.18
C LEU A 727 -0.73 8.35 5.30
N GLY A 728 -1.14 7.78 4.15
CA GLY A 728 -2.13 8.40 3.26
C GLY A 728 -3.46 8.69 3.95
N TYR A 729 -3.92 7.75 4.78
CA TYR A 729 -5.14 7.91 5.57
C TYR A 729 -5.04 9.08 6.56
N SER A 730 -3.88 9.22 7.23
CA SER A 730 -3.61 10.28 8.22
C SER A 730 -3.59 11.70 7.64
N MET A 731 -3.51 11.85 6.32
CA MET A 731 -3.42 13.15 5.65
C MET A 731 -4.78 13.78 5.33
N VAL A 732 -5.89 13.05 5.48
CA VAL A 732 -7.21 13.57 5.09
C VAL A 732 -7.81 14.45 6.19
N ASP A 733 -8.06 13.89 7.37
CA ASP A 733 -8.72 14.61 8.46
C ASP A 733 -7.77 14.81 9.65
N PRO A 734 -7.50 16.07 10.06
CA PRO A 734 -6.63 16.35 11.20
C PRO A 734 -7.26 15.93 12.54
N ASN A 735 -8.58 15.77 12.64
CA ASN A 735 -9.27 15.27 13.83
C ASN A 735 -9.34 13.74 13.85
N SER A 736 -8.23 13.07 13.54
CA SER A 736 -8.12 11.63 13.57
C SER A 736 -6.82 11.13 14.18
N LEU A 737 -6.90 10.03 14.94
CA LEU A 737 -5.76 9.30 15.48
C LEU A 737 -5.52 8.05 14.63
N VAL A 738 -4.54 8.12 13.73
CA VAL A 738 -4.17 7.00 12.86
C VAL A 738 -2.90 6.34 13.39
N ILE A 739 -2.99 5.06 13.73
CA ILE A 739 -1.94 4.30 14.38
C ILE A 739 -1.62 3.08 13.51
N TRP A 740 -0.35 2.97 13.15
CA TRP A 740 0.22 1.75 12.60
C TRP A 740 1.05 1.05 13.68
N GLU A 741 0.76 -0.22 13.95
CA GLU A 741 1.49 -1.04 14.91
C GLU A 741 2.27 -2.16 14.20
N ALA A 742 3.59 -2.16 14.42
CA ALA A 742 4.44 -3.27 14.02
C ALA A 742 4.23 -4.46 14.96
N GLN A 743 4.29 -5.70 14.46
CA GLN A 743 4.14 -6.88 15.31
C GLN A 743 5.24 -6.94 16.39
N PHE A 744 6.48 -6.68 15.96
CA PHE A 744 7.61 -6.27 16.77
C PHE A 744 8.24 -5.04 16.11
N GLY A 745 8.76 -4.09 16.90
CA GLY A 745 9.35 -2.87 16.35
C GLY A 745 10.51 -3.15 15.40
N ASP A 746 11.18 -4.31 15.55
CA ASP A 746 12.27 -4.79 14.71
C ASP A 746 11.88 -4.84 13.20
N PHE A 747 10.61 -5.13 12.89
CA PHE A 747 10.12 -5.30 11.51
C PHE A 747 9.80 -3.98 10.80
N ALA A 748 9.79 -2.84 11.49
CA ALA A 748 9.52 -1.55 10.84
C ALA A 748 10.57 -1.13 9.79
N ASN A 749 11.73 -1.80 9.77
CA ASN A 749 12.77 -1.59 8.78
C ASN A 749 12.35 -1.97 7.34
N THR A 750 11.34 -2.81 7.15
CA THR A 750 10.83 -3.15 5.81
C THR A 750 10.04 -1.97 5.20
N ALA A 751 9.54 -1.05 6.04
CA ALA A 751 8.88 0.18 5.62
C ALA A 751 9.78 1.43 5.68
N GLN A 752 11.11 1.24 5.70
CA GLN A 752 12.08 2.34 5.89
C GLN A 752 11.92 3.46 4.84
N CYS A 753 11.56 3.14 3.60
CA CYS A 753 11.34 4.16 2.58
C CYS A 753 10.17 5.11 2.93
N ILE A 754 9.08 4.60 3.51
CA ILE A 754 7.97 5.46 3.97
C ILE A 754 8.45 6.34 5.13
N ILE A 755 9.17 5.76 6.08
CA ILE A 755 9.70 6.45 7.26
C ILE A 755 10.65 7.58 6.83
N ASP A 756 11.63 7.29 5.98
CA ASP A 756 12.67 8.23 5.54
C ASP A 756 12.12 9.34 4.64
N GLN A 757 11.27 8.95 3.69
CA GLN A 757 10.96 9.82 2.56
C GLN A 757 9.64 10.55 2.73
N PHE A 758 8.79 10.15 3.68
CA PHE A 758 7.53 10.80 3.92
C PHE A 758 7.37 11.21 5.38
N ILE A 759 7.51 10.29 6.32
CA ILE A 759 7.14 10.56 7.72
C ILE A 759 8.16 11.53 8.36
N SER A 760 9.46 11.30 8.18
CA SER A 760 10.50 12.14 8.78
C SER A 760 10.65 13.50 8.12
N SER A 761 10.42 13.58 6.81
CA SER A 761 10.84 14.69 5.97
C SER A 761 9.70 15.35 5.19
N GLY A 762 8.48 14.80 5.22
CA GLY A 762 7.34 15.28 4.43
C GLY A 762 6.92 16.70 4.76
N GLN A 763 6.96 17.10 6.04
CA GLN A 763 6.69 18.49 6.41
C GLN A 763 7.80 19.44 5.93
N SER A 764 9.07 19.06 6.02
CA SER A 764 10.16 19.92 5.54
C SER A 764 10.11 20.07 4.01
N LYS A 765 9.90 18.97 3.29
CA LYS A 765 9.91 18.97 1.81
C LYS A 765 8.65 19.58 1.19
N TRP A 766 7.49 19.31 1.79
CA TRP A 766 6.18 19.59 1.16
C TRP A 766 5.19 20.34 2.08
N ILE A 767 5.62 20.78 3.27
CA ILE A 767 4.77 21.38 4.32
C ILE A 767 3.59 20.47 4.72
N ARG A 768 3.70 19.17 4.41
CA ARG A 768 2.68 18.17 4.68
C ARG A 768 2.75 17.73 6.14
N GLN A 769 1.87 18.27 6.99
CA GLN A 769 1.67 17.73 8.33
C GLN A 769 1.01 16.34 8.28
N SER A 770 1.38 15.50 9.25
CA SER A 770 0.77 14.18 9.49
C SER A 770 0.75 13.91 11.00
N GLY A 771 -0.33 13.28 11.48
CA GLY A 771 -0.48 12.84 12.87
C GLY A 771 -0.26 11.35 13.07
N VAL A 772 0.32 10.65 12.09
CA VAL A 772 0.47 9.18 12.14
C VAL A 772 1.32 8.74 13.33
N VAL A 773 0.87 7.71 14.03
CA VAL A 773 1.57 7.11 15.17
C VAL A 773 2.15 5.76 14.76
N LEU A 774 3.45 5.58 14.97
CA LEU A 774 4.14 4.31 14.81
C LEU A 774 4.28 3.68 16.20
N SER A 775 3.50 2.62 16.47
CA SER A 775 3.59 1.81 17.69
C SER A 775 4.58 0.67 17.45
N LEU A 776 5.75 0.74 18.09
CA LEU A 776 6.89 -0.14 17.80
C LEU A 776 7.29 -0.94 19.05
N PRO A 777 6.84 -2.21 19.20
CA PRO A 777 7.17 -3.01 20.38
C PRO A 777 8.69 -3.18 20.57
N HIS A 778 9.21 -2.64 21.67
CA HIS A 778 10.62 -2.53 21.98
C HIS A 778 10.92 -3.11 23.37
N GLY A 779 12.10 -3.73 23.54
CA GLY A 779 12.61 -4.15 24.85
C GLY A 779 13.51 -5.39 24.80
N TYR A 780 14.62 -5.38 25.53
CA TYR A 780 15.60 -6.46 25.51
C TYR A 780 15.22 -7.52 26.55
N GLU A 781 14.47 -8.53 26.10
CA GLU A 781 13.86 -9.56 26.98
C GLU A 781 14.42 -10.97 26.71
N GLY A 782 15.56 -11.06 26.02
CA GLY A 782 16.24 -12.33 25.72
C GLY A 782 15.54 -13.16 24.65
N MET A 783 14.75 -12.52 23.79
CA MET A 783 14.05 -13.14 22.64
C MET A 783 14.90 -13.19 21.36
N GLY A 784 16.14 -12.72 21.43
CA GLY A 784 17.06 -12.68 20.29
C GLY A 784 16.94 -11.40 19.46
N PRO A 785 17.69 -11.32 18.35
CA PRO A 785 17.98 -10.06 17.67
C PRO A 785 16.83 -9.44 16.87
N GLU A 786 15.83 -10.23 16.47
CA GLU A 786 14.70 -9.75 15.64
C GLU A 786 13.39 -9.57 16.46
N HIS A 787 13.51 -9.55 17.79
CA HIS A 787 12.38 -9.40 18.72
C HIS A 787 12.76 -8.53 19.93
N SER A 788 13.73 -7.63 19.77
CA SER A 788 14.32 -6.87 20.88
C SER A 788 14.29 -5.37 20.64
N SER A 789 14.62 -4.90 19.44
CA SER A 789 14.89 -3.50 19.18
C SER A 789 14.12 -2.98 17.98
N ALA A 790 13.27 -1.99 18.24
CA ALA A 790 12.75 -1.09 17.23
C ALA A 790 13.81 -0.19 16.59
N ARG A 791 15.10 -0.29 16.95
CA ARG A 791 16.18 0.60 16.47
C ARG A 791 15.91 2.07 16.75
N LEU A 792 15.59 2.37 18.01
CA LEU A 792 15.36 3.74 18.51
C LEU A 792 16.44 4.73 18.04
N GLU A 793 17.69 4.30 17.98
CA GLU A 793 18.83 5.10 17.49
C GLU A 793 18.62 5.67 16.08
N ARG A 794 17.91 4.95 15.20
CA ARG A 794 17.70 5.35 13.80
C ARG A 794 16.67 6.47 13.70
N TYR A 795 15.58 6.37 14.45
CA TYR A 795 14.58 7.44 14.51
C TYR A 795 15.16 8.72 15.11
N LEU A 796 15.99 8.58 16.16
CA LEU A 796 16.68 9.71 16.79
C LEU A 796 17.72 10.36 15.86
N GLN A 797 18.44 9.58 15.06
CA GLN A 797 19.36 10.11 14.05
C GLN A 797 18.65 10.97 12.99
N MET A 798 17.36 10.72 12.76
CA MET A 798 16.54 11.41 11.78
C MET A 798 15.73 12.58 12.37
N CYS A 799 15.93 12.91 13.66
CA CYS A 799 15.37 14.11 14.25
C CYS A 799 16.12 15.37 13.76
N ASN A 800 15.42 16.49 13.62
CA ASN A 800 15.97 17.76 13.12
C ASN A 800 16.42 18.74 14.23
N GLU A 801 16.64 18.25 15.45
CA GLU A 801 17.03 19.08 16.60
C GLU A 801 18.56 19.11 16.75
N ASP A 802 19.13 20.27 17.10
CA ASP A 802 20.57 20.41 17.36
C ASP A 802 20.99 19.59 18.59
N ASP A 803 22.24 19.11 18.61
CA ASP A 803 22.80 18.36 19.73
C ASP A 803 23.54 19.24 20.74
N GLU A 804 23.79 20.51 20.40
CA GLU A 804 24.33 21.53 21.28
C GLU A 804 23.44 22.79 21.29
N ILE A 805 23.07 23.24 22.49
CA ILE A 805 22.36 24.52 22.69
C ILE A 805 23.13 25.38 23.70
N ASP A 806 23.05 26.69 23.55
CA ASP A 806 23.52 27.62 24.59
C ASP A 806 22.42 27.78 25.65
N ILE A 807 22.56 27.05 26.75
CA ILE A 807 21.59 27.03 27.85
C ILE A 807 21.44 28.39 28.53
N GLU A 808 22.45 29.25 28.47
CA GLU A 808 22.37 30.60 29.03
C GLU A 808 21.64 31.57 28.10
N ALA A 809 21.67 31.34 26.79
CA ALA A 809 20.91 32.08 25.79
C ALA A 809 19.44 31.64 25.73
N GLU A 810 19.15 30.39 26.09
CA GLU A 810 17.83 29.80 25.87
C GLU A 810 16.81 30.14 26.95
N ALA A 811 15.70 30.72 26.52
CA ALA A 811 14.59 31.07 27.40
C ALA A 811 13.67 29.87 27.65
N PHE A 812 13.87 29.15 28.75
CA PHE A 812 12.96 28.09 29.23
C PHE A 812 11.66 28.66 29.84
N GLY A 813 10.89 29.37 29.02
CA GLY A 813 9.59 29.93 29.39
C GLY A 813 8.44 28.92 29.30
N SER A 814 7.22 29.37 29.62
CA SER A 814 6.01 28.54 29.58
C SER A 814 5.64 28.01 28.19
N THR A 815 6.17 28.62 27.12
CA THR A 815 5.92 28.24 25.73
C THR A 815 6.98 27.31 25.14
N TYR A 816 8.07 27.02 25.87
CA TYR A 816 9.22 26.29 25.36
C TYR A 816 8.86 24.91 24.81
N GLU A 817 8.07 24.12 25.57
CA GLU A 817 7.59 22.81 25.12
C GLU A 817 6.79 22.91 23.82
N ALA A 818 5.92 23.91 23.70
CA ALA A 818 5.07 24.09 22.53
C ALA A 818 5.88 24.44 21.29
N GLN A 819 6.89 25.30 21.43
CA GLN A 819 7.83 25.69 20.36
C GLN A 819 8.60 24.46 19.87
N GLN A 820 9.22 23.69 20.77
CA GLN A 820 9.93 22.48 20.42
C GLN A 820 9.05 21.47 19.66
N LEU A 821 7.81 21.26 20.14
CA LEU A 821 6.86 20.36 19.48
C LEU A 821 6.42 20.89 18.10
N ASN A 822 6.37 22.20 17.90
CA ASN A 822 6.02 22.81 16.62
C ASN A 822 7.18 22.69 15.61
N ASP A 823 8.41 22.89 16.05
CA ASP A 823 9.60 22.95 15.19
C ASP A 823 10.16 21.56 14.82
N THR A 824 9.96 20.57 15.68
CA THR A 824 10.48 19.22 15.43
C THR A 824 9.83 18.55 14.24
N ASN A 825 10.55 17.71 13.52
CA ASN A 825 9.95 16.95 12.42
C ASN A 825 8.98 15.86 12.91
N TRP A 826 9.27 15.24 14.06
CA TRP A 826 8.41 14.24 14.70
C TRP A 826 8.74 14.07 16.19
N ILE A 827 7.88 13.36 16.92
CA ILE A 827 8.06 13.09 18.36
C ILE A 827 8.58 11.67 18.54
N VAL A 828 9.57 11.47 19.40
CA VAL A 828 10.09 10.14 19.77
C VAL A 828 9.94 9.94 21.28
N ALA A 829 9.16 8.92 21.66
CA ALA A 829 8.84 8.64 23.06
C ALA A 829 8.96 7.14 23.40
N ASN A 830 9.35 6.84 24.64
CA ASN A 830 9.46 5.50 25.20
C ASN A 830 8.88 5.49 26.61
N CYS A 831 7.55 5.41 26.66
CA CYS A 831 6.81 5.55 27.91
C CYS A 831 7.09 4.40 28.87
N THR A 832 6.97 4.67 30.18
CA THR A 832 7.10 3.64 31.22
C THR A 832 5.80 3.38 31.98
N THR A 833 4.81 4.27 31.90
CA THR A 833 3.54 4.12 32.63
C THR A 833 2.32 4.16 31.69
N PRO A 834 1.23 3.46 32.03
CA PRO A 834 -0.03 3.53 31.28
C PRO A 834 -0.60 4.94 31.15
N ALA A 835 -0.55 5.75 32.21
CA ALA A 835 -1.05 7.13 32.17
C ALA A 835 -0.24 8.02 31.21
N ASN A 836 1.08 7.84 31.16
CA ASN A 836 1.89 8.63 30.23
C ASN A 836 1.62 8.25 28.78
N TYR A 837 1.41 6.95 28.49
CA TYR A 837 0.99 6.52 27.15
C TYR A 837 -0.41 7.07 26.78
N PHE A 838 -1.35 7.07 27.73
CA PHE A 838 -2.66 7.69 27.58
C PHE A 838 -2.57 9.17 27.18
N HIS A 839 -1.78 9.94 27.94
CA HIS A 839 -1.60 11.36 27.66
C HIS A 839 -0.88 11.61 26.35
N LEU A 840 0.10 10.79 26.01
CA LEU A 840 0.84 10.90 24.76
C LEU A 840 -0.10 10.77 23.55
N LEU A 841 -0.98 9.78 23.56
CA LEU A 841 -1.96 9.55 22.49
C LEU A 841 -2.98 10.68 22.40
N ARG A 842 -3.53 11.15 23.52
CA ARG A 842 -4.46 12.30 23.53
C ARG A 842 -3.80 13.60 23.09
N ARG A 843 -2.52 13.80 23.46
CA ARG A 843 -1.74 14.97 23.05
C ARG A 843 -1.63 15.05 21.52
N GLN A 844 -1.50 13.94 20.79
CA GLN A 844 -1.47 13.93 19.31
C GLN A 844 -2.66 14.67 18.67
N ILE A 845 -3.82 14.64 19.31
CA ILE A 845 -5.07 15.22 18.77
C ILE A 845 -5.33 16.62 19.32
N ILE A 846 -5.07 16.80 20.61
CA ILE A 846 -5.31 18.06 21.32
C ILE A 846 -4.33 19.16 20.89
N MET A 847 -3.12 18.78 20.43
CA MET A 847 -2.17 19.74 19.88
C MET A 847 -2.78 20.61 18.76
N PRO A 848 -2.39 21.89 18.66
CA PRO A 848 -2.86 22.84 17.64
C PRO A 848 -2.18 22.65 16.26
N PHE A 849 -1.52 21.52 16.05
CA PHE A 849 -0.89 21.09 14.80
C PHE A 849 -0.74 19.55 14.83
N ARG A 850 -0.24 18.93 13.76
CA ARG A 850 0.07 17.49 13.73
C ARG A 850 1.54 17.23 13.50
N LYS A 851 2.08 16.29 14.28
CA LYS A 851 3.42 15.71 14.12
C LYS A 851 3.30 14.19 14.17
N PRO A 852 4.10 13.45 13.38
CA PRO A 852 4.21 12.02 13.56
C PRO A 852 4.73 11.69 14.96
N LEU A 853 4.33 10.54 15.48
CA LEU A 853 4.78 10.03 16.77
C LEU A 853 5.41 8.65 16.60
N ILE A 854 6.68 8.54 16.97
CA ILE A 854 7.40 7.27 17.09
C ILE A 854 7.32 6.82 18.55
N SER A 855 6.47 5.84 18.84
CA SER A 855 6.26 5.31 20.19
C SER A 855 6.92 3.94 20.33
N MET A 856 7.92 3.86 21.22
CA MET A 856 8.48 2.57 21.64
C MET A 856 7.47 1.88 22.55
N ALA A 857 6.63 1.03 21.97
CA ALA A 857 5.58 0.31 22.67
C ALA A 857 6.19 -0.80 23.54
N PRO A 858 5.59 -1.14 24.69
CA PRO A 858 6.15 -2.16 25.57
C PRO A 858 5.79 -3.59 25.16
N LYS A 859 6.54 -4.54 25.74
CA LYS A 859 6.24 -5.98 25.70
C LYS A 859 5.95 -6.53 27.09
N SER A 860 6.96 -6.66 27.95
CA SER A 860 6.78 -7.12 29.33
C SER A 860 5.97 -6.15 30.21
N LEU A 861 6.10 -4.83 29.99
CA LEU A 861 5.36 -3.83 30.80
C LEU A 861 3.85 -3.92 30.66
N LEU A 862 3.35 -4.55 29.58
CA LEU A 862 1.91 -4.81 29.40
C LEU A 862 1.28 -5.57 30.57
N ARG A 863 2.09 -6.34 31.33
CA ARG A 863 1.62 -7.13 32.48
C ARG A 863 2.48 -6.94 33.73
N HIS A 864 3.45 -6.03 33.72
CA HIS A 864 4.36 -5.87 34.84
C HIS A 864 3.60 -5.27 36.05
N PRO A 865 3.63 -5.87 37.25
CA PRO A 865 2.82 -5.43 38.37
C PRO A 865 3.06 -3.97 38.80
N SER A 866 4.31 -3.50 38.67
CA SER A 866 4.67 -2.10 38.96
C SER A 866 4.42 -1.14 37.80
N ALA A 867 4.05 -1.63 36.62
CA ALA A 867 3.70 -0.81 35.45
C ALA A 867 2.19 -0.60 35.37
N ARG A 868 1.63 -0.08 36.46
CA ARG A 868 0.24 0.35 36.57
C ARG A 868 0.21 1.82 36.98
N SER A 869 -0.80 2.55 36.54
CA SER A 869 -1.02 3.94 36.93
C SER A 869 -2.25 4.06 37.83
N PRO A 870 -2.22 4.88 38.90
CA PRO A 870 -3.43 5.25 39.63
C PRO A 870 -4.40 6.02 38.74
N ILE A 871 -5.71 5.93 38.98
CA ILE A 871 -6.72 6.69 38.22
C ILE A 871 -6.50 8.20 38.32
N GLU A 872 -5.93 8.67 39.43
CA GLU A 872 -5.58 10.08 39.65
C GLU A 872 -4.69 10.65 38.53
N ASP A 873 -3.82 9.83 37.94
CA ASP A 873 -2.93 10.23 36.85
C ASP A 873 -3.67 10.40 35.50
N PHE A 874 -4.99 10.16 35.44
CA PHE A 874 -5.81 10.32 34.24
C PHE A 874 -6.86 11.44 34.37
N LEU A 875 -7.03 12.00 35.57
CA LEU A 875 -8.07 12.98 35.89
C LEU A 875 -7.79 14.35 35.23
N PRO A 876 -8.77 15.28 35.18
CA PRO A 876 -8.55 16.61 34.60
C PRO A 876 -7.31 17.31 35.18
N ASP A 877 -6.72 18.22 34.40
CA ASP A 877 -5.47 18.95 34.70
C ASP A 877 -4.17 18.12 34.67
N THR A 878 -4.26 16.79 34.50
CA THR A 878 -3.09 15.94 34.23
C THR A 878 -2.64 16.00 32.77
N LYS A 879 -1.36 15.73 32.52
CA LYS A 879 -0.73 15.82 31.21
C LYS A 879 0.45 14.86 31.08
N PHE A 880 0.91 14.70 29.84
CA PHE A 880 2.11 13.93 29.51
C PHE A 880 3.33 14.49 30.26
N GLN A 881 4.05 13.62 30.96
CA GLN A 881 5.29 13.94 31.65
C GLN A 881 6.46 13.60 30.74
N ARG A 882 7.13 14.64 30.20
CA ARG A 882 8.32 14.49 29.35
C ARG A 882 9.49 13.84 30.09
N VAL A 883 9.64 14.18 31.37
CA VAL A 883 10.60 13.57 32.30
C VAL A 883 9.85 13.21 33.58
N ILE A 884 10.00 11.97 34.05
CA ILE A 884 9.48 11.55 35.36
C ILE A 884 10.65 11.49 36.35
N ARG A 885 10.61 12.37 37.34
CA ARG A 885 11.66 12.57 38.35
C ARG A 885 11.66 11.47 39.42
N GLU A 886 12.77 11.37 40.14
CA GLU A 886 12.86 10.55 41.35
C GLU A 886 11.92 11.10 42.43
N ASN A 887 11.08 10.24 43.01
CA ASN A 887 10.12 10.61 44.06
C ASN A 887 10.26 9.79 45.35
N GLY A 888 11.28 8.95 45.45
CA GLY A 888 11.59 8.11 46.60
C GLY A 888 12.49 8.78 47.65
N GLU A 889 13.31 7.99 48.34
CA GLU A 889 14.16 8.48 49.43
C GLU A 889 15.27 9.42 48.95
N ALA A 890 15.84 9.16 47.77
CA ALA A 890 16.91 9.98 47.19
C ALA A 890 16.48 11.44 46.97
N SER A 891 15.22 11.71 46.59
CA SER A 891 14.75 13.09 46.37
C SER A 891 14.52 13.88 47.66
N LYS A 892 14.40 13.20 48.82
CA LYS A 892 14.28 13.86 50.12
C LYS A 892 15.60 14.44 50.62
N CYS A 893 16.73 13.90 50.17
CA CYS A 893 18.07 14.33 50.57
C CYS A 893 19.02 14.41 49.36
N PRO A 894 18.79 15.33 48.40
CA PRO A 894 19.57 15.40 47.15
C PRO A 894 21.09 15.49 47.36
N ASN A 895 21.54 16.16 48.42
CA ASN A 895 22.96 16.31 48.75
C ASN A 895 23.66 14.98 49.13
N ARG A 896 22.90 13.92 49.47
CA ARG A 896 23.44 12.58 49.79
C ARG A 896 23.46 11.65 48.57
N VAL A 897 22.89 12.09 47.46
CA VAL A 897 22.86 11.30 46.24
C VAL A 897 24.24 11.32 45.60
N SER A 898 24.81 10.13 45.45
CA SER A 898 26.12 9.92 44.81
C SER A 898 26.00 9.76 43.29
N ARG A 899 24.83 9.32 42.81
CA ARG A 899 24.53 9.10 41.39
C ARG A 899 23.14 9.53 41.00
N LEU A 900 23.07 10.26 39.90
CA LEU A 900 21.85 10.56 39.17
C LEU A 900 21.84 9.73 37.88
N ILE A 901 20.96 8.74 37.82
CA ILE A 901 20.83 7.85 36.67
C ILE A 901 19.66 8.31 35.82
N PHE A 902 19.93 8.67 34.56
CA PHE A 902 18.92 8.85 33.52
C PHE A 902 18.75 7.56 32.74
N CYS A 903 17.51 7.23 32.39
CA CYS A 903 17.17 6.09 31.55
C CYS A 903 15.88 6.36 30.77
N THR A 904 15.55 5.50 29.82
CA THR A 904 14.29 5.57 29.06
C THR A 904 13.69 4.17 28.87
N GLY A 905 12.37 4.04 28.94
CA GLY A 905 11.67 2.76 28.79
C GLY A 905 11.87 1.76 29.92
N LYS A 906 11.63 0.47 29.62
CA LYS A 906 11.46 -0.59 30.63
C LYS A 906 12.64 -0.80 31.57
N VAL A 907 13.85 -0.42 31.16
CA VAL A 907 15.08 -0.59 31.97
C VAL A 907 14.97 0.09 33.34
N TYR A 908 14.12 1.11 33.46
CA TYR A 908 13.76 1.72 34.75
C TYR A 908 13.36 0.67 35.80
N TYR A 909 12.52 -0.30 35.43
CA TYR A 909 12.03 -1.32 36.36
C TYR A 909 13.13 -2.30 36.80
N ASP A 910 14.09 -2.58 35.91
CA ASP A 910 15.28 -3.37 36.24
C ASP A 910 16.19 -2.59 37.22
N LEU A 911 16.37 -1.29 36.98
CA LEU A 911 17.21 -0.40 37.80
C LEU A 911 16.66 -0.21 39.22
N ILE A 912 15.36 0.06 39.39
CA ILE A 912 14.77 0.22 40.73
C ILE A 912 14.82 -1.08 41.53
N THR A 913 14.63 -2.23 40.87
CA THR A 913 14.69 -3.54 41.51
C THR A 913 16.11 -3.84 41.97
N ALA A 914 17.10 -3.57 41.12
CA ALA A 914 18.51 -3.75 41.47
C ALA A 914 18.97 -2.76 42.55
N ARG A 915 18.57 -1.48 42.49
CA ARG A 915 18.86 -0.46 43.52
C ARG A 915 18.34 -0.88 44.89
N LYS A 916 17.07 -1.32 44.94
CA LYS A 916 16.43 -1.79 46.18
C LYS A 916 17.12 -3.03 46.74
N GLY A 917 17.54 -3.95 45.87
CA GLY A 917 18.32 -5.14 46.26
C GLY A 917 19.67 -4.81 46.92
N LEU A 918 20.23 -3.63 46.64
CA LEU A 918 21.48 -3.12 47.23
C LEU A 918 21.25 -2.16 48.40
N ASN A 919 20.00 -1.88 48.79
CA ASN A 919 19.64 -0.89 49.82
C ASN A 919 20.23 0.51 49.58
N MET A 920 20.23 0.95 48.31
CA MET A 920 20.81 2.24 47.87
C MET A 920 19.74 3.30 47.56
N ASP A 921 18.50 3.14 48.05
CA ASP A 921 17.36 4.01 47.73
C ASP A 921 17.57 5.48 48.09
N SER A 922 18.37 5.79 49.12
CA SER A 922 18.71 7.16 49.50
C SER A 922 19.96 7.72 48.80
N GLN A 923 20.75 6.88 48.12
CA GLN A 923 22.05 7.23 47.56
C GLN A 923 22.06 7.39 46.03
N ILE A 924 21.04 6.84 45.35
CA ILE A 924 20.94 6.82 43.89
C ILE A 924 19.55 7.33 43.48
N ALA A 925 19.50 8.44 42.76
CA ALA A 925 18.30 8.95 42.12
C ALA A 925 18.17 8.36 40.71
N ILE A 926 16.97 7.92 40.33
CA ILE A 926 16.70 7.40 38.97
C ILE A 926 15.59 8.23 38.33
N CYS A 927 15.91 8.91 37.22
CA CYS A 927 15.00 9.73 36.44
C CYS A 927 14.75 9.11 35.07
N ARG A 928 13.51 9.23 34.58
CA ARG A 928 13.08 8.68 33.30
C ARG A 928 12.89 9.79 32.29
N ILE A 929 13.51 9.66 31.12
CA ILE A 929 13.25 10.49 29.95
C ILE A 929 12.20 9.75 29.11
N GLU A 930 10.95 10.20 29.16
CA GLU A 930 9.84 9.57 28.46
C GLU A 930 9.71 10.09 27.03
N GLN A 931 9.91 11.39 26.83
CA GLN A 931 10.09 12.00 25.51
C GLN A 931 11.56 12.28 25.29
N ILE A 932 12.12 11.58 24.31
CA ILE A 932 13.56 11.64 23.98
C ILE A 932 13.80 12.75 22.97
N SER A 933 12.89 12.90 22.00
CA SER A 933 12.87 14.02 21.05
C SER A 933 11.44 14.58 20.92
N PRO A 934 11.25 15.91 20.97
CA PRO A 934 12.25 16.94 21.30
C PRO A 934 12.86 16.77 22.68
N PHE A 935 14.15 17.10 22.82
CA PHE A 935 14.92 16.85 24.03
C PHE A 935 14.51 17.82 25.15
N PRO A 936 14.15 17.34 26.36
CA PRO A 936 13.55 18.17 27.40
C PRO A 936 14.60 18.94 28.23
N TYR A 937 15.35 19.85 27.59
CA TYR A 937 16.43 20.62 28.24
C TYR A 937 15.97 21.36 29.50
N ASP A 938 14.84 22.05 29.44
CA ASP A 938 14.23 22.80 30.53
C ASP A 938 14.07 21.96 31.82
N LEU A 939 13.64 20.71 31.68
CA LEU A 939 13.44 19.80 32.81
C LEU A 939 14.74 19.18 33.28
N LEU A 940 15.66 18.84 32.37
CA LEU A 940 16.91 18.15 32.70
C LEU A 940 17.95 19.08 33.31
N VAL A 941 17.98 20.36 32.91
CA VAL A 941 18.81 21.40 33.54
C VAL A 941 18.41 21.55 35.01
N ALA A 942 17.10 21.65 35.30
CA ALA A 942 16.59 21.75 36.66
C ALA A 942 16.91 20.51 37.49
N GLU A 943 16.79 19.31 36.90
CA GLU A 943 17.08 18.05 37.59
C GLU A 943 18.57 17.89 37.91
N CYS A 944 19.46 18.22 36.97
CA CYS A 944 20.91 18.14 37.17
C CYS A 944 21.41 19.12 38.23
N ALA A 945 20.74 20.28 38.37
CA ALA A 945 21.05 21.26 39.41
C ALA A 945 20.65 20.77 40.82
N LEU A 946 19.59 19.96 40.93
CA LEU A 946 19.14 19.39 42.21
C LEU A 946 20.18 18.42 42.81
N TYR A 947 20.87 17.65 41.97
CA TYR A 947 21.88 16.67 42.37
C TYR A 947 23.29 17.08 41.93
N ILE A 948 23.74 18.26 42.35
CA ILE A 948 25.02 18.86 41.91
C ILE A 948 26.25 17.99 42.26
N ASN A 949 26.20 17.27 43.39
CA ASN A 949 27.30 16.42 43.88
C ASN A 949 27.32 15.01 43.28
N ALA A 950 26.31 14.65 42.49
CA ALA A 950 26.16 13.30 41.96
C ALA A 950 26.91 13.14 40.63
N GLU A 951 27.48 11.95 40.40
CA GLU A 951 27.87 11.53 39.04
C GLU A 951 26.61 11.32 38.20
N VAL A 952 26.60 11.88 36.99
CA VAL A 952 25.47 11.72 36.06
C VAL A 952 25.74 10.55 35.13
N VAL A 953 24.82 9.58 35.11
CA VAL A 953 24.96 8.31 34.38
C VAL A 953 23.76 8.13 33.45
N TRP A 954 24.01 7.73 32.20
CA TRP A 954 23.00 7.18 31.31
C TRP A 954 23.00 5.67 31.40
N ALA A 955 21.88 5.09 31.82
CA ALA A 955 21.69 3.65 31.87
C ALA A 955 20.71 3.19 30.79
N GLN A 956 21.13 2.26 29.94
CA GLN A 956 20.29 1.69 28.89
C GLN A 956 20.53 0.19 28.71
N GLU A 957 19.51 -0.52 28.23
CA GLU A 957 19.65 -1.95 27.93
C GLU A 957 20.21 -2.19 26.52
N GLU A 958 20.05 -1.25 25.60
CA GLU A 958 20.55 -1.37 24.23
C GLU A 958 22.08 -1.35 24.18
N HIS A 959 22.65 -1.95 23.13
CA HIS A 959 24.08 -1.85 22.84
C HIS A 959 24.52 -0.39 22.70
N LYS A 960 25.77 -0.07 23.06
CA LYS A 960 26.28 1.32 23.07
C LYS A 960 26.13 2.08 21.74
N ASN A 961 26.11 1.38 20.61
CA ASN A 961 25.87 1.94 19.28
C ASN A 961 24.38 1.93 18.86
N MET A 962 23.47 1.70 19.80
CA MET A 962 22.02 1.60 19.65
C MET A 962 21.33 2.32 20.82
N GLY A 963 19.99 2.36 20.80
CA GLY A 963 19.23 3.07 21.81
C GLY A 963 19.48 4.58 21.77
N ALA A 964 19.29 5.27 22.89
CA ALA A 964 19.38 6.73 22.89
C ALA A 964 20.77 7.30 23.24
N TRP A 965 21.76 6.47 23.60
CA TRP A 965 23.06 6.95 24.08
C TRP A 965 23.72 8.00 23.19
N SER A 966 23.85 7.74 21.89
CA SER A 966 24.51 8.67 20.95
C SER A 966 23.73 9.95 20.71
N PHE A 967 22.42 9.96 20.98
CA PHE A 967 21.56 11.15 20.88
C PHE A 967 21.60 11.99 22.16
N VAL A 968 21.54 11.32 23.32
CA VAL A 968 21.45 11.96 24.65
C VAL A 968 22.81 12.46 25.14
N GLN A 969 23.91 11.76 24.85
CA GLN A 969 25.24 12.11 25.33
C GLN A 969 25.67 13.55 25.01
N PRO A 970 25.66 14.01 23.74
CA PRO A 970 26.06 15.40 23.43
C PRO A 970 25.15 16.42 24.11
N ARG A 971 23.83 16.20 24.05
CA ARG A 971 22.79 17.08 24.66
C ARG A 971 22.88 17.18 26.18
N MET A 972 23.24 16.10 26.87
CA MET A 972 23.48 16.12 28.32
C MET A 972 24.83 16.75 28.66
N ASN A 973 25.85 16.55 27.83
CA ASN A 973 27.14 17.17 28.07
C ASN A 973 27.10 18.69 27.91
N SER A 974 26.26 19.25 27.03
CA SER A 974 26.03 20.70 26.98
C SER A 974 25.42 21.23 28.29
N ILE A 975 24.50 20.48 28.92
CA ILE A 975 23.94 20.78 30.25
C ILE A 975 25.01 20.74 31.35
N LEU A 976 25.87 19.74 31.33
CA LEU A 976 26.82 19.45 32.40
C LEU A 976 28.13 20.25 32.30
N ALA A 977 28.43 20.82 31.13
CA ALA A 977 29.67 21.55 30.85
C ALA A 977 29.89 22.70 31.85
N LYS A 978 28.83 23.44 32.21
CA LYS A 978 28.90 24.55 33.19
C LYS A 978 29.37 24.13 34.58
N ASP A 979 29.13 22.86 34.94
CA ASP A 979 29.52 22.30 36.24
C ASP A 979 30.85 21.51 36.15
N GLY A 980 31.50 21.47 34.98
CA GLY A 980 32.68 20.63 34.74
C GLY A 980 32.40 19.12 34.84
N ARG A 981 31.13 18.71 34.68
CA ARG A 981 30.70 17.31 34.75
C ARG A 981 30.55 16.74 33.33
N VAL A 982 30.61 15.42 33.21
CA VAL A 982 30.36 14.69 31.96
C VAL A 982 29.45 13.50 32.23
N MET A 983 28.57 13.21 31.28
CA MET A 983 27.69 12.04 31.39
C MET A 983 28.48 10.74 31.21
N LYS A 984 28.34 9.80 32.14
CA LYS A 984 28.94 8.47 32.06
C LYS A 984 27.96 7.46 31.45
N TYR A 985 28.49 6.46 30.76
CA TYR A 985 27.71 5.39 30.13
C TYR A 985 27.64 4.14 31.02
N ALA A 986 26.46 3.55 31.16
CA ALA A 986 26.25 2.22 31.69
C ALA A 986 25.28 1.44 30.78
N GLY A 987 25.77 0.44 30.05
CA GLY A 987 24.95 -0.32 29.11
C GLY A 987 25.72 -1.45 28.43
N ARG A 988 25.09 -2.13 27.47
CA ARG A 988 25.72 -3.22 26.71
C ARG A 988 26.86 -2.70 25.82
N LYS A 989 27.92 -3.50 25.64
CA LYS A 989 29.02 -3.17 24.70
C LYS A 989 28.46 -3.01 23.27
N PRO A 990 29.14 -2.26 22.36
CA PRO A 990 28.70 -2.18 20.96
C PRO A 990 28.51 -3.56 20.32
N SER A 991 27.52 -3.68 19.43
CA SER A 991 27.20 -4.92 18.70
C SER A 991 26.73 -4.62 17.28
N SER A 992 26.98 -5.54 16.34
CA SER A 992 26.40 -5.48 14.99
C SER A 992 24.96 -6.00 14.92
N SER A 993 24.56 -6.81 15.90
CA SER A 993 23.22 -7.40 16.00
C SER A 993 22.44 -6.73 17.14
N PRO A 994 21.11 -6.53 17.00
CA PRO A 994 20.33 -5.83 18.03
C PRO A 994 20.36 -6.46 19.40
N ALA A 995 20.48 -7.79 19.53
CA ALA A 995 20.57 -8.44 20.83
C ALA A 995 21.29 -9.78 20.76
N ALA A 996 21.80 -10.25 21.89
CA ALA A 996 22.33 -11.61 22.00
C ALA A 996 21.22 -12.65 21.75
N GLY A 997 21.46 -13.58 20.81
CA GLY A 997 20.59 -14.76 20.60
C GLY A 997 20.73 -15.83 21.67
N ASN A 998 21.79 -15.79 22.48
CA ASN A 998 22.02 -16.72 23.58
C ASN A 998 21.50 -16.14 24.91
N LYS A 999 20.58 -16.85 25.56
CA LYS A 999 19.92 -16.39 26.80
C LYS A 999 20.89 -16.19 27.98
N PHE A 1000 21.93 -17.02 28.11
CA PHE A 1000 22.94 -16.85 29.16
C PHE A 1000 23.74 -15.57 28.95
N LEU A 1001 24.19 -15.32 27.70
CA LEU A 1001 24.89 -14.08 27.36
C LEU A 1001 24.01 -12.86 27.61
N HIS A 1002 22.74 -12.89 27.18
CA HIS A 1002 21.78 -11.82 27.44
C HIS A 1002 21.64 -11.50 28.94
N GLY A 1003 21.50 -12.54 29.78
CA GLY A 1003 21.41 -12.38 31.23
C GLY A 1003 22.71 -11.87 31.86
N SER A 1004 23.87 -12.33 31.37
CA SER A 1004 25.17 -11.82 31.81
C SER A 1004 25.35 -10.34 31.45
N GLU A 1005 24.95 -9.94 30.25
CA GLU A 1005 25.00 -8.54 29.81
C GLU A 1005 24.10 -7.66 30.68
N GLN A 1006 22.88 -8.10 30.97
CA GLN A 1006 21.95 -7.38 31.83
C GLN A 1006 22.52 -7.16 33.23
N LYS A 1007 23.04 -8.24 33.85
CA LYS A 1007 23.69 -8.16 35.16
C LYS A 1007 24.88 -7.20 35.15
N ASN A 1008 25.70 -7.25 34.11
CA ASN A 1008 26.91 -6.44 33.99
C ASN A 1008 26.59 -4.94 33.89
N PHE A 1009 25.62 -4.53 33.05
CA PHE A 1009 25.31 -3.11 32.93
C PHE A 1009 24.59 -2.56 34.16
N LEU A 1010 23.71 -3.35 34.81
CA LEU A 1010 23.06 -2.95 36.06
C LEU A 1010 24.10 -2.70 37.17
N ALA A 1011 25.12 -3.57 37.27
CA ALA A 1011 26.22 -3.37 38.20
C ALA A 1011 27.02 -2.09 37.90
N GLN A 1012 27.29 -1.81 36.62
CA GLN A 1012 27.96 -0.58 36.19
C GLN A 1012 27.14 0.68 36.53
N ALA A 1013 25.82 0.63 36.33
CA ALA A 1013 24.91 1.74 36.62
C ALA A 1013 24.87 2.07 38.12
N LEU A 1014 24.92 1.06 38.99
CA LEU A 1014 24.73 1.24 40.44
C LEU A 1014 26.04 1.38 41.25
N THR A 1015 27.20 0.94 40.74
CA THR A 1015 28.46 0.91 41.52
C THR A 1015 29.39 2.08 41.19
N ASN A 1016 29.76 2.88 42.20
CA ASN A 1016 30.68 4.00 42.03
C ASN A 1016 32.14 3.55 41.84
N GLN A 1017 32.71 3.72 40.63
CA GLN A 1017 34.10 3.33 40.35
C GLN A 1017 35.15 4.30 40.90
N SER A 1018 34.72 5.46 41.40
CA SER A 1018 35.61 6.52 41.93
C SER A 1018 36.12 6.27 43.37
N GLY A 1019 35.82 5.12 43.99
CA GLY A 1019 36.21 4.81 45.38
C GLY A 1019 37.17 3.63 45.57
N GLN A 1020 37.68 2.99 44.51
CA GLN A 1020 38.52 1.78 44.61
C GLN A 1020 40.03 2.01 44.41
N SER A 1021 40.52 3.26 44.48
CA SER A 1021 41.95 3.58 44.31
C SER A 1021 42.70 3.96 45.60
N GLU A 1022 42.17 3.69 46.80
CA GLU A 1022 42.84 4.01 48.07
C GLU A 1022 42.95 2.84 49.07
N SER A 1023 42.74 1.59 48.63
CA SER A 1023 43.03 0.42 49.47
C SER A 1023 43.40 -0.81 48.65
N ASP A 1024 44.65 -0.84 48.18
CA ASP A 1024 45.43 -2.04 47.88
C ASP A 1024 46.90 -1.78 48.25
#